data_AF-A0A926JUX9-F1
#
_entry.id   AF-A0A926JUX9-F1
#
_cell.length_a   1.000
_cell.length_b   1.000
_cell.length_c   1.000
_cell.angle_alpha   90.00
_cell.angle_beta   90.00
_cell.angle_gamma   90.00
#
_symmetry.space_group_name_H-M   'P 1'
#
loop_
_entity.id
_entity.type
_entity.pdbx_description
1 polymer ?
#
loop_
_entity_poly.entity_id
_entity_poly.type
_entity_poly.pdbx_seq_one_letter_code
_entity_poly.pdbx_strand_id
1 'polypeptide(L)'
;MKKNYELIVLFFSLLAGSCYAQNNTIVLDPLPGGSEGNTRYTDASTLQTDASGTVSYYNSNSYDDWSVTATTVTPTGALDKTFAITFGGMAGVNTTEGNDFGEMTSPGGIDRASDGALGIRGGIGNGIDSGEGFYFGLDLTNLNSTAAVQITKIAVAHLSDPGETGMIVSRKNPLKRFTFGNPGAPGVDYELSNGAGVIDVSSFNLYVTGGEVNESLVSVFSNTTVSSAFRITQVELKVLTNIFNPAVIENKPHPRLLLKPGEESEIQSLVNQSGEFNAIHSYILEQADAFTQASPLTYNPSNNRLLATARKAIKQIFYLAYAYRVTGQASYLTKAEEVINTVCDFPDWVTYSLDTAEMCFAVALGYDWLYNDLAAATKQNAREAILNYAFLTQKNKPFWDMTSNWNQVCIGGLAYGALAIYGDGTTQMNQEAKFILNNIAVKNPNSMNTYAGGNYQEGPMYWSYGTTYEVLLLSALEGIYGQNHETTNRLTYTPGFLESAEYMQYVTGTSSLYFNYSDCTEKRVPLPATLWMAGKAGNPSLLTVEKELMKNGRYASDYSDDSRFLPIALVYGKEIDMNNLAPPQSKMWNGYGEQPIVLVRTDWQGPNGKYMGVKGGTPTYSHAQMDGGSFVYDSQGLRWGMDFGKYDYEAVKAGIDPPGSTNDFSQGSSRWDIFRVSNLNHNTLSIKKSSDSEWQHHKAGGHATIGQIYDTPAKRGARVHLKDLIDLNNNLDAIHRSIYLVDESYLEIKDFINNKGQSMDIYWNMVTTALVETVSPSKLKLTQGGKTVELEIVSSNPLVTFTLADNRSTDPVDYFPSATYERKNPGTVMVGFEATVPAHENVTFTVTLKDGAEVPPSTAEPVNNILLEVPDPNTGREANALYYDTSEFHIDAQGNVGIGGISTDYAWTVYGTTDIDSVFGKPFFFRWHGMGTTNTGEGTNYGALLSEAGIDRSSTGELGIRGGPSNGIDPGEGYRVGFDCSDLPGSADLQLIKVGIRFAGGEETGMIVNRNDTSKRISFGGDLSAADVILPSGTGFVDVENLDINISGGQTDFDLASIFNTSASGSYRVDKFVFKLISTGASPLSEGSGTSAFKTTESDVIVYPNPSAGHITLHHIREGAKQARVKLFTNSGTCLLDKTYNFSSGSHTMTLSLQHIKPGIYLVQVTDDFGTVTTKKIIRN
;
A
#
# COMPACT_ATOMS: atom_id res chain seq x y z
N MET A 1 36.21 -9.93 35.44
CA MET A 1 36.32 -9.84 36.91
C MET A 1 34.92 -9.75 37.49
N LYS A 2 34.43 -10.86 38.05
CA LYS A 2 33.15 -10.99 38.76
C LYS A 2 33.42 -10.89 40.28
N LYS A 3 32.44 -10.36 41.02
CA LYS A 3 32.34 -10.19 42.50
C LYS A 3 32.92 -8.90 43.06
N ASN A 4 32.02 -7.95 43.40
CA ASN A 4 32.01 -7.17 44.65
C ASN A 4 31.01 -5.99 44.57
N TYR A 5 29.70 -6.25 44.43
CA TYR A 5 28.64 -5.22 44.56
C TYR A 5 27.37 -5.75 45.23
N GLU A 6 27.52 -6.57 46.27
CA GLU A 6 26.42 -6.89 47.19
C GLU A 6 26.86 -6.49 48.60
N LEU A 7 26.68 -5.22 49.00
CA LEU A 7 26.57 -4.87 50.43
C LEU A 7 26.18 -3.39 50.74
N ILE A 8 25.71 -2.59 49.78
CA ILE A 8 25.21 -1.22 50.04
C ILE A 8 23.84 -0.98 49.36
N VAL A 9 22.85 -1.82 49.65
CA VAL A 9 21.44 -1.58 49.27
C VAL A 9 20.46 -1.84 50.43
N LEU A 10 20.94 -2.09 51.65
CA LEU A 10 20.07 -2.56 52.74
C LEU A 10 19.54 -1.49 53.72
N PHE A 11 19.65 -0.19 53.40
CA PHE A 11 19.18 0.85 54.34
C PHE A 11 18.37 2.03 53.73
N PHE A 12 17.93 1.95 52.48
CA PHE A 12 17.01 2.96 51.88
C PHE A 12 15.71 2.39 51.30
N SER A 13 15.33 1.16 51.66
CA SER A 13 14.11 0.48 51.18
C SER A 13 12.97 0.40 52.21
N LEU A 14 13.07 1.12 53.33
CA LEU A 14 12.00 1.19 54.35
C LEU A 14 11.27 2.55 54.27
N LEU A 15 10.55 2.77 53.17
CA LEU A 15 9.37 3.67 53.05
C LEU A 15 8.71 3.66 51.65
N ALA A 16 9.05 2.71 50.77
CA ALA A 16 8.23 2.44 49.59
C ALA A 16 7.13 1.46 49.98
N GLY A 17 5.89 1.95 50.09
CA GLY A 17 4.73 1.09 50.26
C GLY A 17 4.72 0.02 49.19
N SER A 18 4.57 -1.23 49.63
CA SER A 18 4.34 -2.38 48.78
C SER A 18 3.04 -2.19 48.00
N CYS A 19 3.13 -1.59 46.82
CA CYS A 19 2.09 -1.60 45.81
C CYS A 19 2.05 -3.02 45.24
N TYR A 20 1.17 -3.88 45.77
CA TYR A 20 0.68 -5.00 44.98
C TYR A 20 0.12 -4.41 43.68
N ALA A 21 0.52 -4.95 42.52
CA ALA A 21 -0.12 -4.61 41.26
C ALA A 21 -1.62 -4.94 41.40
N GLN A 22 -2.45 -3.92 41.52
CA GLN A 22 -3.90 -4.10 41.59
C GLN A 22 -4.40 -4.37 40.18
N ASN A 23 -5.07 -5.52 39.99
CA ASN A 23 -5.45 -6.00 38.67
C ASN A 23 -6.80 -5.45 38.17
N ASN A 24 -7.58 -4.77 39.04
CA ASN A 24 -8.92 -4.21 38.73
C ASN A 24 -9.87 -5.22 38.04
N THR A 25 -9.73 -6.50 38.39
CA THR A 25 -10.42 -7.62 37.76
C THR A 25 -11.70 -7.98 38.51
N ILE A 26 -12.73 -8.35 37.77
CA ILE A 26 -14.02 -8.84 38.24
C ILE A 26 -14.30 -10.16 37.52
N VAL A 27 -14.53 -11.24 38.27
CA VAL A 27 -14.84 -12.58 37.76
C VAL A 27 -16.30 -12.86 38.05
N LEU A 28 -17.01 -13.28 37.01
CA LEU A 28 -18.44 -13.61 37.04
C LEU A 28 -18.62 -15.10 36.76
N ASP A 29 -19.03 -15.85 37.78
CA ASP A 29 -19.37 -17.27 37.65
C ASP A 29 -20.89 -17.43 37.60
N PRO A 30 -21.49 -18.05 36.57
CA PRO A 30 -22.93 -18.25 36.50
C PRO A 30 -23.51 -18.95 37.74
N LEU A 31 -24.65 -18.48 38.27
CA LEU A 31 -25.36 -19.13 39.38
C LEU A 31 -26.54 -19.99 38.90
N PRO A 32 -26.87 -21.10 39.60
CA PRO A 32 -28.03 -21.94 39.26
C PRO A 32 -29.40 -21.24 39.42
N GLY A 33 -29.48 -20.21 40.27
CA GLY A 33 -30.72 -19.46 40.55
C GLY A 33 -30.96 -18.27 39.61
N GLY A 34 -30.03 -18.01 38.70
CA GLY A 34 -30.10 -16.89 37.77
C GLY A 34 -31.19 -17.04 36.72
N SER A 35 -31.23 -16.09 35.82
CA SER A 35 -32.22 -16.00 34.76
C SER A 35 -32.17 -17.16 33.79
N GLU A 36 -33.31 -17.82 33.60
CA GLU A 36 -33.47 -18.94 32.67
C GLU A 36 -34.89 -18.98 32.08
N GLY A 37 -35.05 -19.69 30.96
CA GLY A 37 -36.37 -20.07 30.44
C GLY A 37 -36.48 -20.02 28.92
N ASN A 38 -37.49 -20.72 28.39
CA ASN A 38 -37.73 -20.85 26.95
C ASN A 38 -38.11 -19.52 26.25
N THR A 39 -38.59 -18.53 27.00
CA THR A 39 -38.97 -17.22 26.48
C THR A 39 -38.11 -16.09 27.04
N ARG A 40 -37.04 -16.43 27.77
CA ARG A 40 -36.10 -15.48 28.35
C ARG A 40 -34.78 -15.60 27.60
N TYR A 41 -34.57 -14.66 26.69
CA TYR A 41 -33.48 -14.71 25.70
C TYR A 41 -32.33 -13.76 26.03
N THR A 42 -32.60 -12.70 26.80
CA THR A 42 -31.63 -11.67 27.15
C THR A 42 -31.72 -11.36 28.64
N ASP A 43 -30.61 -10.89 29.20
CA ASP A 43 -30.54 -10.32 30.55
C ASP A 43 -29.48 -9.23 30.67
N ALA A 44 -29.58 -8.44 31.73
CA ALA A 44 -28.61 -7.44 32.13
C ALA A 44 -28.42 -7.48 33.66
N SER A 45 -27.24 -7.89 34.10
CA SER A 45 -26.93 -7.96 35.54
C SER A 45 -26.20 -6.68 35.98
N THR A 46 -26.86 -5.86 36.80
CA THR A 46 -26.28 -4.58 37.27
C THR A 46 -25.41 -4.76 38.51
N LEU A 47 -24.15 -4.39 38.38
CA LEU A 47 -23.14 -4.36 39.43
C LEU A 47 -22.91 -2.92 39.91
N GLN A 48 -22.45 -2.79 41.14
CA GLN A 48 -22.01 -1.54 41.76
C GLN A 48 -20.57 -1.67 42.21
N THR A 49 -19.77 -0.62 41.98
CA THR A 49 -18.50 -0.41 42.66
C THR A 49 -18.70 0.65 43.72
N ASP A 50 -18.41 0.36 44.98
CA ASP A 50 -18.52 1.34 46.06
C ASP A 50 -17.30 2.29 46.14
N ALA A 51 -17.35 3.29 47.02
CA ALA A 51 -16.26 4.23 47.26
C ALA A 51 -14.91 3.57 47.63
N SER A 52 -14.94 2.35 48.17
CA SER A 52 -13.73 1.60 48.54
C SER A 52 -13.17 0.74 47.40
N GLY A 53 -13.89 0.66 46.27
CA GLY A 53 -13.54 -0.19 45.14
C GLY A 53 -14.05 -1.63 45.26
N THR A 54 -14.97 -1.92 46.19
CA THR A 54 -15.59 -3.24 46.33
C THR A 54 -16.72 -3.38 45.33
N VAL A 55 -16.76 -4.50 44.60
CA VAL A 55 -17.79 -4.78 43.59
C VAL A 55 -18.83 -5.74 44.16
N SER A 56 -20.10 -5.40 43.99
CA SER A 56 -21.24 -6.22 44.41
C SER A 56 -22.45 -5.98 43.49
N TYR A 57 -23.54 -6.72 43.68
CA TYR A 57 -24.79 -6.43 42.97
C TYR A 57 -25.45 -5.14 43.46
N TYR A 58 -25.92 -4.30 42.53
CA TYR A 58 -26.61 -3.04 42.86
C TYR A 58 -27.99 -3.25 43.50
N ASN A 59 -28.58 -4.45 43.34
CA ASN A 59 -29.85 -4.86 43.97
C ASN A 59 -29.90 -6.40 44.09
N SER A 60 -29.01 -6.97 44.90
CA SER A 60 -28.90 -8.42 45.07
C SER A 60 -30.23 -9.05 45.50
N ASN A 61 -30.61 -10.14 44.84
CA ASN A 61 -31.81 -10.90 45.12
C ASN A 61 -31.57 -12.42 44.92
N SER A 62 -32.61 -13.24 45.14
CA SER A 62 -32.48 -14.71 45.02
C SER A 62 -32.27 -15.21 43.59
N TYR A 63 -32.37 -14.33 42.59
CA TYR A 63 -32.25 -14.64 41.17
C TYR A 63 -31.04 -13.94 40.52
N ASP A 64 -30.02 -13.59 41.31
CA ASP A 64 -28.77 -13.03 40.78
C ASP A 64 -28.11 -14.01 39.79
N ASP A 65 -27.73 -13.52 38.61
CA ASP A 65 -27.22 -14.33 37.50
C ASP A 65 -25.81 -14.91 37.71
N TRP A 66 -25.00 -14.23 38.50
CA TRP A 66 -23.57 -14.42 38.65
C TRP A 66 -23.19 -14.40 40.12
N SER A 67 -22.18 -15.17 40.50
CA SER A 67 -21.38 -14.89 41.69
C SER A 67 -20.27 -13.92 41.28
N VAL A 68 -19.97 -12.94 42.13
CA VAL A 68 -19.03 -11.86 41.81
C VAL A 68 -17.81 -11.97 42.72
N THR A 69 -16.64 -12.21 42.12
CA THR A 69 -15.35 -12.14 42.81
C THR A 69 -14.51 -11.04 42.18
N ALA A 70 -14.09 -10.03 42.95
CA ALA A 70 -13.34 -8.90 42.40
C ALA A 70 -12.12 -8.54 43.24
N THR A 71 -11.07 -8.06 42.57
CA THR A 71 -10.01 -7.28 43.22
C THR A 71 -10.50 -5.83 43.45
N THR A 72 -9.86 -5.09 44.34
CA THR A 72 -10.18 -3.67 44.57
C THR A 72 -10.07 -2.86 43.28
N VAL A 73 -11.19 -2.27 42.85
CA VAL A 73 -11.26 -1.35 41.72
C VAL A 73 -10.78 0.03 42.15
N THR A 74 -9.82 0.60 41.42
CA THR A 74 -9.27 1.94 41.71
C THR A 74 -9.54 3.04 40.69
N PRO A 75 -9.92 2.77 39.42
CA PRO A 75 -10.31 3.82 38.49
C PRO A 75 -11.45 4.68 39.05
N THR A 76 -11.18 5.96 39.31
CA THR A 76 -12.11 6.87 39.97
C THR A 76 -13.40 7.10 39.19
N GLY A 77 -13.37 6.91 37.87
CA GLY A 77 -14.56 7.00 37.02
C GLY A 77 -15.56 5.86 37.25
N ALA A 78 -15.15 4.79 37.94
CA ALA A 78 -16.00 3.65 38.28
C ALA A 78 -16.47 3.62 39.75
N LEU A 79 -15.85 4.39 40.64
CA LEU A 79 -16.20 4.41 42.08
C LEU A 79 -17.56 5.07 42.32
N ASP A 80 -18.33 4.51 43.25
CA ASP A 80 -19.72 4.91 43.56
C ASP A 80 -20.66 4.91 42.34
N LYS A 81 -20.36 4.07 41.34
CA LYS A 81 -21.15 3.92 40.11
C LYS A 81 -21.65 2.50 39.94
N THR A 82 -22.63 2.38 39.04
CA THR A 82 -23.16 1.10 38.57
C THR A 82 -22.81 0.88 37.11
N PHE A 83 -22.79 -0.37 36.70
CA PHE A 83 -22.69 -0.78 35.30
C PHE A 83 -23.33 -2.16 35.14
N ALA A 84 -23.67 -2.57 33.93
CA ALA A 84 -24.23 -3.89 33.68
C ALA A 84 -23.42 -4.69 32.67
N ILE A 85 -23.33 -6.00 32.90
CA ILE A 85 -23.02 -6.97 31.84
C ILE A 85 -24.34 -7.37 31.20
N THR A 86 -24.43 -7.21 29.88
CA THR A 86 -25.59 -7.65 29.08
C THR A 86 -25.23 -8.96 28.40
N PHE A 87 -26.18 -9.88 28.29
CA PHE A 87 -25.95 -11.12 27.55
C PHE A 87 -27.25 -11.70 27.00
N GLY A 88 -27.14 -12.51 25.96
CA GLY A 88 -28.29 -13.17 25.38
C GLY A 88 -27.97 -14.48 24.69
N GLY A 89 -28.93 -15.39 24.71
CA GLY A 89 -28.89 -16.69 24.05
C GLY A 89 -29.32 -16.59 22.58
N MET A 90 -28.64 -17.35 21.73
CA MET A 90 -28.85 -17.41 20.29
C MET A 90 -29.23 -18.84 19.91
N ALA A 91 -30.42 -19.02 19.30
CA ALA A 91 -30.82 -20.27 18.67
C ALA A 91 -30.38 -20.35 17.19
N GLY A 92 -29.89 -19.22 16.66
CA GLY A 92 -29.33 -19.12 15.32
C GLY A 92 -28.24 -18.06 15.30
N VAL A 93 -27.11 -18.40 14.69
CA VAL A 93 -25.95 -17.53 14.52
C VAL A 93 -25.64 -17.38 13.03
N ASN A 94 -25.32 -16.16 12.59
CA ASN A 94 -24.89 -15.90 11.24
C ASN A 94 -23.43 -16.37 11.06
N THR A 95 -23.25 -17.45 10.32
CA THR A 95 -21.92 -17.98 9.96
C THR A 95 -21.53 -17.66 8.53
N THR A 96 -22.25 -16.73 7.88
CA THR A 96 -21.87 -16.22 6.55
C THR A 96 -20.78 -15.19 6.73
N GLU A 97 -19.66 -15.34 6.03
CA GLU A 97 -18.56 -14.36 6.07
C GLU A 97 -19.05 -12.95 5.72
N GLY A 98 -18.71 -11.97 6.55
CA GLY A 98 -19.27 -10.62 6.49
C GLY A 98 -19.15 -9.85 7.81
N ASN A 99 -19.63 -8.60 7.80
CA ASN A 99 -19.75 -7.75 9.01
C ASN A 99 -20.56 -8.43 10.12
N ASP A 100 -21.56 -9.20 9.74
CA ASP A 100 -22.54 -9.79 10.66
C ASP A 100 -22.13 -11.20 11.08
N PHE A 101 -20.89 -11.63 10.79
CA PHE A 101 -20.41 -12.94 11.20
C PHE A 101 -20.38 -13.03 12.74
N GLY A 102 -21.03 -14.07 13.28
CA GLY A 102 -21.25 -14.23 14.72
C GLY A 102 -22.47 -13.48 15.26
N GLU A 103 -23.29 -12.86 14.40
CA GLU A 103 -24.53 -12.19 14.80
C GLU A 103 -25.68 -13.15 15.11
N MET A 104 -26.51 -12.80 16.10
CA MET A 104 -27.74 -13.51 16.38
C MET A 104 -28.75 -13.34 15.24
N THR A 105 -29.16 -14.45 14.61
CA THR A 105 -30.24 -14.49 13.61
C THR A 105 -31.57 -14.93 14.21
N SER A 106 -31.54 -15.67 15.32
CA SER A 106 -32.74 -16.02 16.07
C SER A 106 -32.47 -16.13 17.58
N PRO A 107 -33.38 -15.65 18.43
CA PRO A 107 -33.19 -15.68 19.89
C PRO A 107 -33.35 -17.10 20.45
N GLY A 108 -32.45 -17.49 21.35
CA GLY A 108 -32.43 -18.79 22.03
C GLY A 108 -32.67 -18.65 23.52
N GLY A 109 -33.51 -19.52 24.10
CA GLY A 109 -33.83 -19.49 25.53
C GLY A 109 -32.58 -19.74 26.37
N ILE A 110 -32.41 -19.03 27.49
CA ILE A 110 -31.26 -19.24 28.37
C ILE A 110 -31.47 -20.51 29.20
N ASP A 111 -30.51 -21.43 29.15
CA ASP A 111 -30.42 -22.61 30.02
C ASP A 111 -29.32 -22.43 31.08
N ARG A 112 -29.57 -22.98 32.27
CA ARG A 112 -28.59 -23.06 33.36
C ARG A 112 -28.48 -24.50 33.86
N ALA A 113 -27.25 -25.01 33.93
CA ALA A 113 -26.97 -26.29 34.55
C ALA A 113 -27.09 -26.22 36.08
N SER A 114 -26.98 -27.37 36.76
CA SER A 114 -27.06 -27.44 38.24
C SER A 114 -25.95 -26.68 38.96
N ASP A 115 -24.82 -26.46 38.29
CA ASP A 115 -23.70 -25.62 38.76
C ASP A 115 -23.80 -24.17 38.25
N GLY A 116 -24.82 -23.84 37.45
CA GLY A 116 -25.09 -22.53 36.89
C GLY A 116 -24.62 -22.35 35.45
N ALA A 117 -23.80 -23.25 34.91
CA ALA A 117 -23.17 -23.08 33.59
C ALA A 117 -24.20 -22.82 32.47
N LEU A 118 -23.91 -21.83 31.61
CA LEU A 118 -24.86 -21.31 30.62
C LEU A 118 -24.89 -22.18 29.35
N GLY A 119 -26.10 -22.52 28.92
CA GLY A 119 -26.38 -23.19 27.64
C GLY A 119 -27.67 -22.64 27.01
N ILE A 120 -28.13 -23.25 25.92
CA ILE A 120 -29.32 -22.81 25.19
C ILE A 120 -30.45 -23.83 25.35
N ARG A 121 -31.67 -23.34 25.59
CA ARG A 121 -32.89 -24.14 25.68
C ARG A 121 -33.58 -24.25 24.34
N GLY A 122 -34.10 -25.44 24.06
CA GLY A 122 -34.92 -25.72 22.88
C GLY A 122 -34.16 -26.35 21.72
N GLY A 123 -32.85 -26.58 21.89
CA GLY A 123 -31.97 -27.30 20.98
C GLY A 123 -32.05 -28.83 21.10
N ILE A 124 -31.01 -29.52 20.58
CA ILE A 124 -30.89 -30.98 20.65
C ILE A 124 -30.57 -31.41 22.09
N GLY A 125 -29.76 -30.62 22.78
CA GLY A 125 -29.49 -30.68 24.20
C GLY A 125 -29.81 -29.35 24.89
N ASN A 126 -29.21 -29.19 26.08
CA ASN A 126 -29.29 -27.96 26.87
C ASN A 126 -27.93 -27.23 26.91
N GLY A 127 -26.93 -27.70 26.16
CA GLY A 127 -25.63 -27.03 26.00
C GLY A 127 -25.70 -25.95 24.91
N ILE A 128 -24.58 -25.59 24.31
CA ILE A 128 -24.53 -24.77 23.10
C ILE A 128 -24.38 -25.72 21.91
N ASP A 129 -25.48 -26.06 21.24
CA ASP A 129 -25.49 -26.96 20.09
C ASP A 129 -25.06 -26.25 18.79
N SER A 130 -24.88 -27.02 17.70
CA SER A 130 -24.56 -26.51 16.36
C SER A 130 -25.55 -25.41 15.92
N GLY A 131 -25.04 -24.23 15.62
CA GLY A 131 -25.84 -23.06 15.20
C GLY A 131 -26.39 -22.22 16.35
N GLU A 132 -26.16 -22.62 17.59
CA GLU A 132 -26.52 -21.89 18.81
C GLU A 132 -25.31 -21.16 19.42
N GLY A 133 -25.56 -20.21 20.32
CA GLY A 133 -24.49 -19.52 21.03
C GLY A 133 -24.97 -18.48 22.05
N PHE A 134 -24.04 -17.72 22.61
CA PHE A 134 -24.29 -16.55 23.45
C PHE A 134 -23.54 -15.33 22.93
N TYR A 135 -24.12 -14.15 23.14
CA TYR A 135 -23.37 -12.90 23.03
C TYR A 135 -23.28 -12.20 24.38
N PHE A 136 -22.23 -11.41 24.58
CA PHE A 136 -21.99 -10.58 25.77
C PHE A 136 -21.69 -9.15 25.39
N GLY A 137 -22.14 -8.21 26.20
CA GLY A 137 -21.93 -6.78 26.07
C GLY A 137 -21.88 -6.07 27.42
N LEU A 138 -21.80 -4.75 27.38
CA LEU A 138 -21.66 -3.87 28.53
C LEU A 138 -22.54 -2.62 28.37
N ASP A 139 -23.29 -2.27 29.42
CA ASP A 139 -23.93 -0.97 29.59
C ASP A 139 -23.18 -0.21 30.67
N LEU A 140 -22.45 0.82 30.25
CA LEU A 140 -21.63 1.67 31.12
C LEU A 140 -22.19 3.08 31.23
N THR A 141 -23.48 3.30 30.93
CA THR A 141 -24.14 4.62 30.93
C THR A 141 -23.90 5.40 32.23
N ASN A 142 -23.82 4.69 33.37
CA ASN A 142 -23.64 5.30 34.69
C ASN A 142 -22.17 5.47 35.11
N LEU A 143 -21.20 4.91 34.37
CA LEU A 143 -19.77 5.17 34.61
C LEU A 143 -19.37 6.52 34.02
N ASN A 144 -18.34 7.15 34.61
CA ASN A 144 -17.74 8.34 34.00
C ASN A 144 -16.82 7.93 32.83
N SER A 145 -16.74 8.76 31.78
CA SER A 145 -15.87 8.51 30.61
C SER A 145 -14.39 8.37 30.93
N THR A 146 -13.96 8.76 32.13
CA THR A 146 -12.61 8.53 32.67
C THR A 146 -12.33 7.07 33.07
N ALA A 147 -13.33 6.18 33.02
CA ALA A 147 -13.18 4.74 33.18
C ALA A 147 -13.78 3.97 32.00
N ALA A 148 -13.37 2.72 31.85
CA ALA A 148 -13.89 1.78 30.86
C ALA A 148 -13.95 0.38 31.47
N VAL A 149 -14.68 -0.55 30.84
CA VAL A 149 -14.71 -1.97 31.24
C VAL A 149 -14.42 -2.82 30.01
N GLN A 150 -13.54 -3.81 30.15
CA GLN A 150 -13.12 -4.75 29.11
C GLN A 150 -13.52 -6.18 29.48
N ILE A 151 -13.95 -6.97 28.48
CA ILE A 151 -14.06 -8.42 28.60
C ILE A 151 -12.68 -9.02 28.28
N THR A 152 -12.06 -9.71 29.25
CA THR A 152 -10.69 -10.23 29.14
C THR A 152 -10.64 -11.74 28.97
N LYS A 153 -11.58 -12.49 29.57
CA LYS A 153 -11.61 -13.96 29.45
C LYS A 153 -13.02 -14.51 29.41
N ILE A 154 -13.18 -15.63 28.71
CA ILE A 154 -14.41 -16.44 28.72
C ILE A 154 -13.99 -17.90 28.97
N ALA A 155 -14.58 -18.54 29.97
CA ALA A 155 -14.35 -19.95 30.23
C ALA A 155 -15.48 -20.81 29.69
N VAL A 156 -15.10 -21.97 29.14
CA VAL A 156 -16.02 -22.97 28.63
C VAL A 156 -15.67 -24.35 29.20
N ALA A 157 -16.67 -25.23 29.28
CA ALA A 157 -16.51 -26.61 29.70
C ALA A 157 -17.45 -27.54 28.94
N HIS A 158 -17.24 -28.85 29.08
CA HIS A 158 -18.06 -29.93 28.53
C HIS A 158 -17.92 -30.19 27.03
N LEU A 159 -16.79 -29.79 26.41
CA LEU A 159 -16.46 -30.27 25.06
C LEU A 159 -16.09 -31.75 25.10
N SER A 160 -17.05 -32.61 24.77
CA SER A 160 -17.01 -34.04 25.04
C SER A 160 -16.55 -34.86 23.84
N ASP A 161 -16.82 -34.38 22.62
CA ASP A 161 -16.42 -35.06 21.38
C ASP A 161 -15.02 -34.57 20.91
N PRO A 162 -14.14 -35.46 20.42
CA PRO A 162 -12.85 -35.05 19.86
C PRO A 162 -12.94 -34.07 18.68
N GLY A 163 -14.05 -34.03 17.95
CA GLY A 163 -14.31 -33.09 16.85
C GLY A 163 -15.22 -31.91 17.21
N GLU A 164 -15.58 -31.76 18.48
CA GLU A 164 -16.34 -30.61 18.96
C GLU A 164 -15.45 -29.38 19.03
N THR A 165 -15.89 -28.30 18.38
CA THR A 165 -15.24 -26.99 18.39
C THR A 165 -16.29 -25.92 18.63
N GLY A 166 -15.86 -24.84 19.26
CA GLY A 166 -16.61 -23.60 19.32
C GLY A 166 -15.76 -22.44 18.83
N MET A 167 -16.40 -21.29 18.67
CA MET A 167 -15.75 -20.08 18.19
C MET A 167 -16.06 -18.91 19.11
N ILE A 168 -15.05 -18.08 19.38
CA ILE A 168 -15.22 -16.77 19.99
C ILE A 168 -14.89 -15.72 18.94
N VAL A 169 -15.81 -14.77 18.72
CA VAL A 169 -15.70 -13.75 17.68
C VAL A 169 -15.89 -12.36 18.27
N SER A 170 -14.98 -11.44 17.95
CA SER A 170 -15.19 -10.01 18.18
C SER A 170 -16.32 -9.50 17.28
N ARG A 171 -17.37 -8.93 17.88
CA ARG A 171 -18.45 -8.28 17.12
C ARG A 171 -18.10 -6.87 16.65
N LYS A 172 -16.94 -6.33 17.07
CA LYS A 172 -16.36 -5.11 16.49
C LYS A 172 -15.58 -5.38 15.21
N ASN A 173 -14.88 -6.51 15.14
CA ASN A 173 -14.11 -6.94 13.97
C ASN A 173 -14.19 -8.47 13.86
N PRO A 174 -15.07 -9.02 13.02
CA PRO A 174 -15.25 -10.47 12.90
C PRO A 174 -14.02 -11.24 12.41
N LEU A 175 -13.02 -10.56 11.82
CA LEU A 175 -11.74 -11.17 11.47
C LEU A 175 -10.92 -11.53 12.71
N LYS A 176 -11.16 -10.88 13.86
CA LYS A 176 -10.59 -11.28 15.16
C LYS A 176 -11.49 -12.33 15.81
N ARG A 177 -11.12 -13.59 15.58
CA ARG A 177 -11.80 -14.77 16.11
C ARG A 177 -10.81 -15.88 16.45
N PHE A 178 -11.22 -16.73 17.38
CA PHE A 178 -10.53 -17.97 17.71
C PHE A 178 -11.50 -19.13 17.59
N THR A 179 -11.04 -20.23 17.00
CA THR A 179 -11.68 -21.54 17.13
C THR A 179 -11.05 -22.26 18.32
N PHE A 180 -11.85 -22.67 19.30
CA PHE A 180 -11.40 -23.47 20.43
C PHE A 180 -11.92 -24.90 20.32
N GLY A 181 -11.17 -25.85 20.86
CA GLY A 181 -11.56 -27.26 20.82
C GLY A 181 -10.58 -28.18 21.53
N ASN A 182 -10.86 -29.48 21.52
CA ASN A 182 -9.95 -30.49 22.05
C ASN A 182 -8.67 -30.59 21.19
N PRO A 183 -7.51 -30.98 21.77
CA PRO A 183 -6.26 -31.13 21.02
C PRO A 183 -6.41 -32.07 19.83
N GLY A 184 -5.96 -31.62 18.65
CA GLY A 184 -6.04 -32.38 17.40
C GLY A 184 -7.35 -32.25 16.61
N ALA A 185 -8.32 -31.46 17.07
CA ALA A 185 -9.48 -31.10 16.25
C ALA A 185 -9.07 -30.18 15.08
N PRO A 186 -9.59 -30.38 13.85
CA PRO A 186 -9.22 -29.56 12.71
C PRO A 186 -9.58 -28.08 12.89
N GLY A 187 -8.63 -27.19 12.61
CA GLY A 187 -8.87 -25.74 12.58
C GLY A 187 -8.96 -25.05 13.96
N VAL A 188 -8.49 -25.70 15.04
CA VAL A 188 -8.43 -25.12 16.39
C VAL A 188 -7.22 -24.19 16.54
N ASP A 189 -7.50 -22.95 16.97
CA ASP A 189 -6.51 -21.93 17.36
C ASP A 189 -6.17 -22.02 18.86
N TYR A 190 -7.13 -22.47 19.68
CA TYR A 190 -7.02 -22.53 21.14
C TYR A 190 -7.39 -23.91 21.69
N GLU A 191 -6.38 -24.69 22.09
CA GLU A 191 -6.58 -26.05 22.61
C GLU A 191 -7.05 -26.05 24.07
N LEU A 192 -8.11 -26.81 24.35
CA LEU A 192 -8.68 -26.99 25.69
C LEU A 192 -8.33 -28.36 26.24
N SER A 193 -7.68 -28.41 27.41
CA SER A 193 -7.33 -29.68 28.06
C SER A 193 -8.58 -30.31 28.70
N ASN A 194 -8.93 -31.54 28.29
CA ASN A 194 -10.11 -32.28 28.75
C ASN A 194 -11.44 -31.55 28.51
N GLY A 195 -11.55 -30.82 27.39
CA GLY A 195 -12.80 -30.18 26.98
C GLY A 195 -13.25 -29.02 27.87
N ALA A 196 -12.34 -28.43 28.66
CA ALA A 196 -12.60 -27.27 29.48
C ALA A 196 -11.38 -26.35 29.56
N GLY A 197 -11.61 -25.05 29.72
CA GLY A 197 -10.53 -24.08 29.93
C GLY A 197 -11.01 -22.63 29.89
N VAL A 198 -10.09 -21.74 30.26
CA VAL A 198 -10.30 -20.29 30.26
C VAL A 198 -9.61 -19.72 29.03
N ILE A 199 -10.38 -19.13 28.12
CA ILE A 199 -9.88 -18.57 26.88
C ILE A 199 -9.61 -17.08 27.10
N ASP A 200 -8.37 -16.66 26.90
CA ASP A 200 -7.96 -15.25 26.99
C ASP A 200 -8.27 -14.52 25.69
N VAL A 201 -9.17 -13.54 25.76
CA VAL A 201 -9.62 -12.71 24.64
C VAL A 201 -9.13 -11.26 24.78
N SER A 202 -8.19 -10.99 25.69
CA SER A 202 -7.67 -9.64 25.92
C SER A 202 -7.04 -9.04 24.67
N SER A 203 -6.50 -9.87 23.76
CA SER A 203 -5.95 -9.47 22.46
C SER A 203 -7.01 -8.98 21.46
N PHE A 204 -8.30 -9.28 21.70
CA PHE A 204 -9.41 -8.71 20.94
C PHE A 204 -9.71 -7.27 21.38
N ASN A 205 -9.20 -6.84 22.55
CA ASN A 205 -9.33 -5.48 23.06
C ASN A 205 -10.80 -5.00 23.10
N LEU A 206 -11.67 -5.83 23.65
CA LEU A 206 -13.12 -5.62 23.68
C LEU A 206 -13.55 -4.83 24.91
N TYR A 207 -13.57 -3.51 24.80
CA TYR A 207 -14.00 -2.62 25.87
C TYR A 207 -15.08 -1.62 25.43
N VAL A 208 -15.76 -1.07 26.43
CA VAL A 208 -16.72 0.05 26.32
C VAL A 208 -16.25 1.17 27.25
N THR A 209 -16.41 2.42 26.81
CA THR A 209 -16.07 3.59 27.62
C THR A 209 -17.26 3.99 28.51
N GLY A 210 -16.98 4.55 29.69
CA GLY A 210 -18.05 5.05 30.56
C GLY A 210 -18.91 6.11 29.87
N GLY A 211 -20.23 5.98 30.00
CA GLY A 211 -21.23 6.77 29.28
C GLY A 211 -21.75 6.12 27.99
N GLU A 212 -21.20 4.97 27.58
CA GLU A 212 -21.61 4.25 26.36
C GLU A 212 -22.23 2.87 26.65
N VAL A 213 -22.86 2.30 25.63
CA VAL A 213 -23.47 0.96 25.66
C VAL A 213 -23.04 0.20 24.41
N ASN A 214 -22.67 -1.07 24.57
CA ASN A 214 -22.58 -2.02 23.48
C ASN A 214 -23.10 -3.37 23.97
N GLU A 215 -24.25 -3.80 23.46
CA GLU A 215 -24.96 -4.97 23.99
C GLU A 215 -24.38 -6.32 23.51
N SER A 216 -23.50 -6.31 22.50
CA SER A 216 -22.96 -7.51 21.85
C SER A 216 -21.52 -7.24 21.37
N LEU A 217 -20.57 -7.22 22.31
CA LEU A 217 -19.13 -7.05 22.04
C LEU A 217 -18.46 -8.32 21.53
N VAL A 218 -18.93 -9.47 22.01
CA VAL A 218 -18.37 -10.79 21.71
C VAL A 218 -19.47 -11.81 21.58
N SER A 219 -19.31 -12.71 20.60
CA SER A 219 -20.14 -13.90 20.45
C SER A 219 -19.33 -15.15 20.70
N VAL A 220 -19.96 -16.14 21.35
CA VAL A 220 -19.42 -17.48 21.63
C VAL A 220 -20.44 -18.48 21.12
N PHE A 221 -20.09 -19.30 20.13
CA PHE A 221 -21.06 -20.20 19.49
C PHE A 221 -20.42 -21.49 18.99
N SER A 222 -21.24 -22.50 18.74
CA SER A 222 -20.78 -23.75 18.15
C SER A 222 -20.63 -23.61 16.64
N ASN A 223 -19.46 -23.95 16.11
CA ASN A 223 -19.17 -23.94 14.67
C ASN A 223 -19.02 -25.36 14.09
N THR A 224 -19.33 -26.40 14.87
CA THR A 224 -19.22 -27.79 14.45
C THR A 224 -20.54 -28.35 13.90
N THR A 225 -20.46 -29.47 13.19
CA THR A 225 -21.62 -30.25 12.73
C THR A 225 -21.87 -31.50 13.56
N VAL A 226 -20.97 -31.81 14.52
CA VAL A 226 -21.18 -32.89 15.49
C VAL A 226 -22.03 -32.41 16.67
N SER A 227 -22.48 -33.34 17.51
CA SER A 227 -23.20 -32.99 18.75
C SER A 227 -22.29 -32.10 19.61
N SER A 228 -22.82 -30.96 20.05
CA SER A 228 -22.10 -29.97 20.84
C SER A 228 -22.85 -29.76 22.14
N ALA A 229 -22.17 -29.84 23.28
CA ALA A 229 -22.80 -29.73 24.59
C ALA A 229 -22.05 -28.79 25.53
N PHE A 230 -21.05 -28.07 25.00
CA PHE A 230 -20.28 -27.14 25.81
C PHE A 230 -21.14 -26.04 26.40
N ARG A 231 -20.68 -25.50 27.53
CA ARG A 231 -21.33 -24.43 28.26
C ARG A 231 -20.33 -23.35 28.65
N ILE A 232 -20.83 -22.13 28.84
CA ILE A 232 -20.02 -21.02 29.35
C ILE A 232 -20.07 -21.06 30.88
N THR A 233 -18.90 -21.08 31.50
CA THR A 233 -18.75 -21.28 32.95
C THR A 233 -18.19 -20.07 33.68
N GLN A 234 -17.66 -19.07 32.97
CA GLN A 234 -17.12 -17.85 33.57
C GLN A 234 -16.96 -16.73 32.54
N VAL A 235 -17.12 -15.48 32.98
CA VAL A 235 -16.69 -14.28 32.25
C VAL A 235 -15.81 -13.42 33.16
N GLU A 236 -14.64 -13.01 32.67
CA GLU A 236 -13.74 -12.09 33.38
C GLU A 236 -13.82 -10.69 32.75
N LEU A 237 -14.01 -9.68 33.60
CA LEU A 237 -13.99 -8.27 33.26
C LEU A 237 -12.79 -7.57 33.91
N LYS A 238 -12.33 -6.49 33.29
CA LYS A 238 -11.33 -5.59 33.85
C LYS A 238 -11.81 -4.15 33.80
N VAL A 239 -11.75 -3.45 34.94
CA VAL A 239 -12.02 -2.00 35.00
C VAL A 239 -10.74 -1.24 34.67
N LEU A 240 -10.83 -0.33 33.71
CA LEU A 240 -9.71 0.36 33.08
C LEU A 240 -9.76 1.86 33.38
N THR A 241 -8.60 2.52 33.33
CA THR A 241 -8.50 3.98 33.41
C THR A 241 -8.36 4.62 32.01
N ASN A 242 -9.08 5.72 31.78
CA ASN A 242 -8.95 6.58 30.60
C ASN A 242 -8.23 7.91 30.93
N ILE A 243 -7.52 7.98 32.07
CA ILE A 243 -6.75 9.16 32.47
C ILE A 243 -5.26 8.83 32.42
N PHE A 244 -4.49 9.66 31.73
CA PHE A 244 -3.04 9.65 31.81
C PHE A 244 -2.56 10.39 33.07
N ASN A 245 -1.54 9.87 33.75
CA ASN A 245 -0.94 10.54 34.91
C ASN A 245 0.08 11.60 34.47
N PRO A 246 -0.26 12.90 34.50
CA PRO A 246 0.62 13.92 33.94
C PRO A 246 1.92 14.11 34.74
N ALA A 247 2.00 13.64 35.99
CA ALA A 247 3.24 13.68 36.78
C ALA A 247 4.37 12.85 36.13
N VAL A 248 4.06 11.89 35.27
CA VAL A 248 5.08 11.15 34.50
C VAL A 248 5.81 12.07 33.52
N ILE A 249 5.14 13.08 32.97
CA ILE A 249 5.70 14.03 32.01
C ILE A 249 6.72 14.95 32.69
N GLU A 250 6.39 15.51 33.86
CA GLU A 250 7.27 16.41 34.62
C GLU A 250 8.61 15.76 35.00
N ASN A 251 8.63 14.43 35.12
CA ASN A 251 9.83 13.67 35.45
C ASN A 251 10.67 13.29 34.22
N LYS A 252 10.33 13.76 33.01
CA LYS A 252 11.05 13.47 31.77
C LYS A 252 11.65 14.75 31.16
N PRO A 253 12.99 14.87 31.09
CA PRO A 253 13.64 16.02 30.48
C PRO A 253 13.50 16.01 28.95
N HIS A 254 13.62 17.19 28.35
CA HIS A 254 13.66 17.34 26.89
C HIS A 254 15.03 16.96 26.30
N PRO A 255 15.07 16.49 25.04
CA PRO A 255 13.94 16.02 24.23
C PRO A 255 13.30 14.75 24.79
N ARG A 256 11.97 14.66 24.74
CA ARG A 256 11.20 13.52 25.26
C ARG A 256 10.25 12.90 24.23
N LEU A 257 10.08 13.50 23.06
CA LEU A 257 9.21 13.02 21.99
C LEU A 257 10.01 12.33 20.89
N LEU A 258 9.57 11.14 20.46
CA LEU A 258 10.11 10.34 19.35
C LEU A 258 11.57 9.90 19.53
N LEU A 259 12.54 10.79 19.33
CA LEU A 259 13.97 10.51 19.37
C LEU A 259 14.55 11.00 20.69
N LYS A 260 14.95 10.10 21.58
CA LYS A 260 15.48 10.45 22.92
C LYS A 260 16.96 10.87 22.85
N PRO A 261 17.50 11.52 23.90
CA PRO A 261 18.91 11.90 23.92
C PRO A 261 19.83 10.69 23.78
N GLY A 262 20.75 10.72 22.82
CA GLY A 262 21.76 9.68 22.58
C GLY A 262 21.37 8.65 21.52
N GLU A 263 20.08 8.58 21.16
CA GLU A 263 19.58 7.69 20.12
C GLU A 263 20.00 8.12 18.70
N GLU A 264 20.58 9.31 18.53
CA GLU A 264 21.22 9.75 17.28
C GLU A 264 22.33 8.78 16.82
N SER A 265 23.02 8.14 17.78
CA SER A 265 24.07 7.16 17.49
C SER A 265 23.55 5.87 16.85
N GLU A 266 22.31 5.48 17.15
CA GLU A 266 21.61 4.35 16.53
C GLU A 266 21.24 4.69 15.08
N ILE A 267 20.77 5.92 14.84
CA ILE A 267 20.50 6.41 13.48
C ILE A 267 21.78 6.43 12.64
N GLN A 268 22.90 6.92 13.20
CA GLN A 268 24.18 6.89 12.50
C GLN A 268 24.61 5.45 12.16
N SER A 269 24.35 4.51 13.06
CA SER A 269 24.63 3.09 12.82
C SER A 269 23.76 2.53 11.69
N LEU A 270 22.46 2.85 11.66
CA LEU A 270 21.53 2.47 10.60
C LEU A 270 21.97 3.01 9.24
N VAL A 271 22.28 4.31 9.15
CA VAL A 271 22.74 4.98 7.93
C VAL A 271 24.04 4.37 7.39
N ASN A 272 24.96 4.01 8.27
CA ASN A 272 26.21 3.38 7.85
C ASN A 272 26.04 1.95 7.34
N GLN A 273 24.95 1.27 7.71
CA GLN A 273 24.70 -0.14 7.38
C GLN A 273 23.69 -0.33 6.22
N SER A 274 22.85 0.65 5.93
CA SER A 274 21.85 0.60 4.85
C SER A 274 22.01 1.76 3.88
N GLY A 275 22.24 1.42 2.60
CA GLY A 275 22.27 2.39 1.51
C GLY A 275 20.95 3.15 1.36
N GLU A 276 19.82 2.48 1.59
CA GLU A 276 18.50 3.10 1.50
C GLU A 276 18.28 4.15 2.59
N PHE A 277 18.53 3.83 3.86
CA PHE A 277 18.42 4.83 4.94
C PHE A 277 19.46 5.93 4.82
N ASN A 278 20.65 5.65 4.26
CA ASN A 278 21.62 6.69 3.93
C ASN A 278 21.09 7.67 2.87
N ALA A 279 20.41 7.18 1.82
CA ALA A 279 19.81 8.05 0.81
C ALA A 279 18.75 8.97 1.44
N ILE A 280 17.91 8.45 2.34
CA ILE A 280 16.92 9.23 3.08
C ILE A 280 17.59 10.29 3.97
N HIS A 281 18.58 9.87 4.75
CA HIS A 281 19.35 10.76 5.61
C HIS A 281 20.00 11.91 4.83
N SER A 282 20.68 11.57 3.74
CA SER A 282 21.36 12.53 2.86
C SER A 282 20.37 13.53 2.27
N TYR A 283 19.22 13.04 1.78
CA TYR A 283 18.17 13.91 1.26
C TYR A 283 17.63 14.88 2.32
N ILE A 284 17.41 14.43 3.56
CA ILE A 284 16.95 15.30 4.64
C ILE A 284 17.97 16.40 4.93
N LEU A 285 19.28 16.09 4.95
CA LEU A 285 20.33 17.08 5.15
C LEU A 285 20.40 18.10 4.01
N GLU A 286 20.32 17.64 2.76
CA GLU A 286 20.28 18.53 1.58
C GLU A 286 19.09 19.51 1.64
N GLN A 287 17.90 19.02 2.01
CA GLN A 287 16.73 19.88 2.19
C GLN A 287 16.90 20.85 3.38
N ALA A 288 17.51 20.40 4.47
CA ALA A 288 17.83 21.27 5.61
C ALA A 288 18.79 22.40 5.21
N ASP A 289 19.82 22.10 4.41
CA ASP A 289 20.72 23.12 3.83
C ASP A 289 19.95 24.13 2.98
N ALA A 290 19.07 23.67 2.09
CA ALA A 290 18.22 24.54 1.29
C ALA A 290 17.32 25.43 2.17
N PHE A 291 16.76 24.89 3.26
CA PHE A 291 15.94 25.64 4.19
C PHE A 291 16.71 26.73 4.94
N THR A 292 18.02 26.60 5.16
CA THR A 292 18.83 27.68 5.75
C THR A 292 18.80 28.97 4.91
N GLN A 293 18.53 28.85 3.61
CA GLN A 293 18.45 29.97 2.67
C GLN A 293 17.00 30.36 2.31
N ALA A 294 15.99 29.64 2.83
CA ALA A 294 14.60 29.89 2.51
C ALA A 294 14.10 31.20 3.15
N SER A 295 13.24 31.92 2.42
CA SER A 295 12.53 33.09 2.97
C SER A 295 11.59 32.69 4.12
N PRO A 296 11.31 33.61 5.07
CA PRO A 296 10.34 33.35 6.13
C PRO A 296 8.98 32.92 5.61
N LEU A 297 8.30 32.04 6.35
CA LEU A 297 6.93 31.66 6.05
C LEU A 297 5.99 32.86 6.20
N THR A 298 4.98 32.95 5.33
CA THR A 298 4.08 34.09 5.27
C THR A 298 2.69 33.76 5.81
N TYR A 299 2.11 34.71 6.55
CA TYR A 299 0.72 34.66 6.98
C TYR A 299 -0.20 35.09 5.83
N ASN A 300 -0.78 34.11 5.13
CA ASN A 300 -1.68 34.36 3.99
C ASN A 300 -2.86 33.38 3.98
N PRO A 301 -3.82 33.53 4.91
CA PRO A 301 -4.98 32.66 4.95
C PRO A 301 -5.90 32.91 3.74
N SER A 302 -6.13 31.87 2.93
CA SER A 302 -7.12 31.88 1.84
C SER A 302 -8.34 31.08 2.25
N ASN A 303 -9.56 31.61 2.09
CA ASN A 303 -10.81 30.97 2.56
C ASN A 303 -10.76 30.52 4.02
N ASN A 304 -10.09 31.29 4.89
CA ASN A 304 -9.85 30.95 6.30
C ASN A 304 -9.03 29.65 6.51
N ARG A 305 -8.12 29.33 5.57
CA ARG A 305 -7.22 28.17 5.60
C ARG A 305 -5.74 28.60 5.59
N LEU A 306 -4.93 27.98 6.42
CA LEU A 306 -3.47 28.09 6.56
C LEU A 306 -2.75 26.73 6.45
N LEU A 307 -3.45 25.65 6.09
CA LEU A 307 -2.94 24.26 6.10
C LEU A 307 -1.63 24.07 5.32
N ALA A 308 -1.52 24.66 4.13
CA ALA A 308 -0.30 24.54 3.31
C ALA A 308 0.92 25.17 4.01
N THR A 309 0.72 26.29 4.72
CA THR A 309 1.78 26.94 5.52
C THR A 309 2.12 26.09 6.75
N ALA A 310 1.13 25.51 7.43
CA ALA A 310 1.37 24.58 8.53
C ALA A 310 2.22 23.36 8.10
N ARG A 311 1.90 22.74 6.95
CA ARG A 311 2.68 21.62 6.40
C ARG A 311 4.12 22.01 6.03
N LYS A 312 4.33 23.22 5.51
CA LYS A 312 5.69 23.77 5.29
C LYS A 312 6.44 23.98 6.61
N ALA A 313 5.76 24.47 7.65
CA ALA A 313 6.35 24.63 8.98
C ALA A 313 6.78 23.28 9.56
N ILE A 314 5.95 22.23 9.44
CA ILE A 314 6.33 20.85 9.82
C ILE A 314 7.61 20.44 9.10
N LYS A 315 7.62 20.51 7.76
CA LYS A 315 8.76 20.06 6.96
C LYS A 315 10.04 20.81 7.34
N GLN A 316 10.01 22.14 7.42
CA GLN A 316 11.19 22.94 7.77
C GLN A 316 11.66 22.68 9.19
N ILE A 317 10.79 22.78 10.20
CA ILE A 317 11.17 22.61 11.61
C ILE A 317 11.68 21.19 11.86
N PHE A 318 10.99 20.16 11.35
CA PHE A 318 11.37 18.78 11.60
C PHE A 318 12.72 18.45 10.98
N TYR A 319 12.97 18.88 9.73
CA TYR A 319 14.23 18.60 9.03
C TYR A 319 15.39 19.36 9.67
N LEU A 320 15.21 20.65 9.97
CA LEU A 320 16.25 21.46 10.61
C LEU A 320 16.55 20.94 12.03
N ALA A 321 15.54 20.53 12.79
CA ALA A 321 15.74 19.96 14.11
C ALA A 321 16.46 18.61 14.06
N TYR A 322 16.08 17.74 13.12
CA TYR A 322 16.78 16.48 12.86
C TYR A 322 18.25 16.74 12.48
N ALA A 323 18.49 17.62 11.49
CA ALA A 323 19.83 17.95 11.00
C ALA A 323 20.71 18.54 12.11
N TYR A 324 20.18 19.43 12.95
CA TYR A 324 20.89 19.95 14.11
C TYR A 324 21.30 18.83 15.06
N ARG A 325 20.38 17.93 15.42
CA ARG A 325 20.65 16.86 16.40
C ARG A 325 21.71 15.87 15.92
N VAL A 326 21.72 15.52 14.63
CA VAL A 326 22.68 14.54 14.09
C VAL A 326 24.02 15.14 13.67
N THR A 327 24.10 16.45 13.39
CA THR A 327 25.34 17.10 12.93
C THR A 327 25.97 18.07 13.94
N GLY A 328 25.20 18.61 14.87
CA GLY A 328 25.60 19.69 15.78
C GLY A 328 25.80 21.07 15.13
N GLN A 329 25.43 21.25 13.85
CA GLN A 329 25.67 22.50 13.13
C GLN A 329 24.69 23.61 13.55
N ALA A 330 25.22 24.70 14.12
CA ALA A 330 24.42 25.79 14.68
C ALA A 330 23.50 26.52 13.66
N SER A 331 23.84 26.51 12.37
CA SER A 331 23.01 27.12 11.31
C SER A 331 21.60 26.53 11.26
N TYR A 332 21.48 25.20 11.46
CA TYR A 332 20.18 24.53 11.47
C TYR A 332 19.33 24.95 12.68
N LEU A 333 19.94 25.05 13.86
CA LEU A 333 19.27 25.54 15.07
C LEU A 333 18.78 26.98 14.87
N THR A 334 19.65 27.87 14.39
CA THR A 334 19.30 29.28 14.15
C THR A 334 18.12 29.40 13.19
N LYS A 335 18.12 28.63 12.09
CA LYS A 335 17.01 28.67 11.14
C LYS A 335 15.74 28.05 11.71
N ALA A 336 15.83 26.94 12.44
CA ALA A 336 14.66 26.34 13.08
C ALA A 336 14.01 27.30 14.08
N GLU A 337 14.81 27.99 14.89
CA GLU A 337 14.36 29.02 15.82
C GLU A 337 13.70 30.20 15.10
N GLU A 338 14.25 30.66 13.97
CA GLU A 338 13.63 31.69 13.13
C GLU A 338 12.24 31.25 12.63
N VAL A 339 12.11 30.01 12.13
CA VAL A 339 10.84 29.48 11.60
C VAL A 339 9.81 29.33 12.73
N ILE A 340 10.20 28.82 13.90
CA ILE A 340 9.33 28.71 15.09
C ILE A 340 8.81 30.10 15.49
N ASN A 341 9.69 31.09 15.67
CA ASN A 341 9.27 32.44 16.04
C ASN A 341 8.36 33.04 14.96
N THR A 342 8.69 32.86 13.67
CA THR A 342 7.87 33.37 12.56
C THR A 342 6.42 32.91 12.64
N VAL A 343 6.17 31.61 12.86
CA VAL A 343 4.80 31.09 12.93
C VAL A 343 4.12 31.40 14.26
N CYS A 344 4.87 31.55 15.36
CA CYS A 344 4.33 32.01 16.64
C CYS A 344 3.96 33.50 16.62
N ASP A 345 4.64 34.32 15.81
CA ASP A 345 4.39 35.75 15.65
C ASP A 345 3.24 36.06 14.67
N PHE A 346 2.66 35.04 14.03
CA PHE A 346 1.42 35.21 13.28
C PHE A 346 0.27 35.71 14.19
N PRO A 347 -0.71 36.45 13.63
CA PRO A 347 -1.84 36.95 14.43
C PRO A 347 -2.64 35.84 15.11
N ASP A 348 -2.77 34.70 14.42
CA ASP A 348 -3.37 33.46 14.89
C ASP A 348 -2.94 32.29 13.97
N TRP A 349 -3.41 31.07 14.25
CA TRP A 349 -3.27 29.90 13.37
C TRP A 349 -4.60 29.49 12.73
N VAL A 350 -5.45 30.48 12.42
CA VAL A 350 -6.88 30.35 12.10
C VAL A 350 -7.64 29.50 13.12
N THR A 351 -8.92 29.21 12.88
CA THR A 351 -9.74 28.38 13.78
C THR A 351 -10.22 27.07 13.17
N TYR A 352 -9.81 26.78 11.93
CA TYR A 352 -10.06 25.50 11.29
C TYR A 352 -9.10 24.45 11.82
N SER A 353 -9.63 23.32 12.29
CA SER A 353 -8.93 22.45 13.23
C SER A 353 -7.71 21.72 12.66
N LEU A 354 -7.71 21.34 11.38
CA LEU A 354 -6.54 20.69 10.76
C LEU A 354 -5.35 21.65 10.74
N ASP A 355 -5.58 22.87 10.30
CA ASP A 355 -4.58 23.91 10.14
C ASP A 355 -3.93 24.26 11.48
N THR A 356 -4.75 24.44 12.53
CA THR A 356 -4.29 24.70 13.90
C THR A 356 -3.53 23.50 14.49
N ALA A 357 -4.01 22.27 14.28
CA ALA A 357 -3.39 21.08 14.85
C ALA A 357 -2.05 20.73 14.19
N GLU A 358 -1.95 20.80 12.86
CA GLU A 358 -0.68 20.58 12.14
C GLU A 358 0.34 21.66 12.51
N MET A 359 -0.08 22.92 12.71
CA MET A 359 0.82 23.99 13.19
C MET A 359 1.27 23.74 14.65
N CYS A 360 0.35 23.31 15.52
CA CYS A 360 0.66 22.95 16.90
C CYS A 360 1.69 21.81 16.96
N PHE A 361 1.54 20.78 16.12
CA PHE A 361 2.52 19.70 15.98
C PHE A 361 3.91 20.23 15.59
N ALA A 362 3.99 21.08 14.57
CA ALA A 362 5.25 21.64 14.09
C ALA A 362 6.02 22.37 15.21
N VAL A 363 5.34 23.27 15.91
CA VAL A 363 5.94 24.08 17.00
C VAL A 363 6.29 23.22 18.20
N ALA A 364 5.43 22.27 18.58
CA ALA A 364 5.67 21.37 19.70
C ALA A 364 6.90 20.47 19.49
N LEU A 365 7.06 19.95 18.26
CA LEU A 365 8.20 19.13 17.89
C LEU A 365 9.52 19.91 17.94
N GLY A 366 9.54 21.12 17.35
CA GLY A 366 10.70 22.01 17.41
C GLY A 366 11.05 22.42 18.84
N TYR A 367 10.03 22.77 19.65
CA TYR A 367 10.19 23.09 21.07
C TYR A 367 10.84 21.94 21.85
N ASP A 368 10.37 20.71 21.65
CA ASP A 368 10.89 19.53 22.36
C ASP A 368 12.31 19.17 21.90
N TRP A 369 12.52 19.05 20.59
CA TRP A 369 13.78 18.56 20.02
C TRP A 369 14.95 19.53 20.21
N LEU A 370 14.68 20.83 20.24
CA LEU A 370 15.70 21.89 20.34
C LEU A 370 15.72 22.56 21.72
N TYR A 371 14.93 22.06 22.67
CA TYR A 371 14.65 22.70 23.96
C TYR A 371 15.87 23.28 24.69
N ASN A 372 16.96 22.50 24.72
CA ASN A 372 18.15 22.83 25.49
C ASN A 372 18.90 24.06 24.93
N ASP A 373 18.81 24.27 23.62
CA ASP A 373 19.58 25.29 22.91
C ASP A 373 18.71 26.44 22.37
N LEU A 374 17.38 26.33 22.41
CA LEU A 374 16.46 27.43 22.10
C LEU A 374 16.59 28.58 23.11
N ALA A 375 16.48 29.81 22.61
CA ALA A 375 16.39 30.99 23.45
C ALA A 375 15.17 30.91 24.39
N ALA A 376 15.34 31.44 25.61
CA ALA A 376 14.26 31.47 26.59
C ALA A 376 13.00 32.19 26.07
N ALA A 377 13.18 33.25 25.27
CA ALA A 377 12.10 33.98 24.63
C ALA A 377 11.34 33.11 23.61
N THR A 378 12.03 32.34 22.78
CA THR A 378 11.39 31.43 21.82
C THR A 378 10.62 30.31 22.53
N LYS A 379 11.19 29.75 23.60
CA LYS A 379 10.47 28.78 24.43
C LYS A 379 9.19 29.36 25.02
N GLN A 380 9.24 30.61 25.49
CA GLN A 380 8.05 31.29 25.97
C GLN A 380 7.01 31.53 24.86
N ASN A 381 7.44 32.05 23.71
CA ASN A 381 6.57 32.34 22.58
C ASN A 381 5.87 31.07 22.06
N ALA A 382 6.61 29.96 21.94
CA ALA A 382 6.06 28.67 21.55
C ALA A 382 4.97 28.17 22.52
N ARG A 383 5.20 28.23 23.83
CA ARG A 383 4.19 27.82 24.83
C ARG A 383 2.95 28.70 24.79
N GLU A 384 3.13 30.01 24.63
CA GLU A 384 2.03 30.98 24.54
C GLU A 384 1.19 30.76 23.27
N ALA A 385 1.83 30.53 22.12
CA ALA A 385 1.14 30.21 20.87
C ALA A 385 0.38 28.88 20.96
N ILE A 386 0.99 27.81 21.52
CA ILE A 386 0.30 26.52 21.72
C ILE A 386 -0.93 26.69 22.61
N LEU A 387 -0.83 27.43 23.71
CA LEU A 387 -2.00 27.71 24.57
C LEU A 387 -3.07 28.52 23.82
N ASN A 388 -2.70 29.68 23.30
CA ASN A 388 -3.64 30.70 22.84
C ASN A 388 -4.23 30.37 21.48
N TYR A 389 -3.42 29.84 20.55
CA TYR A 389 -3.84 29.60 19.17
C TYR A 389 -4.34 28.17 18.97
N ALA A 390 -3.88 27.20 19.78
CA ALA A 390 -4.34 25.82 19.68
C ALA A 390 -5.30 25.42 20.82
N PHE A 391 -4.85 25.28 22.06
CA PHE A 391 -5.69 24.67 23.10
C PHE A 391 -7.01 25.42 23.35
N LEU A 392 -6.94 26.74 23.52
CA LEU A 392 -8.12 27.55 23.81
C LEU A 392 -9.11 27.63 22.63
N THR A 393 -8.63 27.52 21.39
CA THR A 393 -9.48 27.63 20.18
C THR A 393 -10.11 26.30 19.79
N GLN A 394 -9.50 25.17 20.19
CA GLN A 394 -9.91 23.82 19.75
C GLN A 394 -10.75 23.04 20.77
N LYS A 395 -10.93 23.56 21.99
CA LYS A 395 -11.58 22.86 23.12
C LYS A 395 -12.97 22.28 22.84
N ASN A 396 -13.79 22.99 22.06
CA ASN A 396 -15.20 22.64 21.79
C ASN A 396 -15.46 22.34 20.31
N LYS A 397 -14.43 21.93 19.56
CA LYS A 397 -14.56 21.70 18.11
C LYS A 397 -15.13 20.32 17.80
N PRO A 398 -15.85 20.13 16.68
CA PRO A 398 -16.50 18.86 16.38
C PRO A 398 -15.56 17.67 16.20
N PHE A 399 -14.29 17.88 15.83
CA PHE A 399 -13.36 16.77 15.54
C PHE A 399 -13.19 15.79 16.71
N TRP A 400 -13.40 16.21 17.96
CA TRP A 400 -13.33 15.34 19.13
C TRP A 400 -14.31 14.15 19.03
N ASP A 401 -15.45 14.33 18.37
CA ASP A 401 -16.52 13.34 18.30
C ASP A 401 -16.62 12.65 16.93
N MET A 402 -15.70 12.96 16.01
CA MET A 402 -15.72 12.41 14.65
C MET A 402 -15.02 11.04 14.58
N THR A 403 -15.46 10.21 13.64
CA THR A 403 -14.90 8.87 13.37
C THR A 403 -13.88 8.85 12.22
N SER A 404 -13.56 10.02 11.64
CA SER A 404 -12.68 10.16 10.48
C SER A 404 -11.23 10.50 10.86
N ASN A 405 -10.37 10.57 9.85
CA ASN A 405 -9.00 11.09 9.96
C ASN A 405 -8.93 12.46 10.68
N TRP A 406 -10.00 13.27 10.59
CA TRP A 406 -10.05 14.59 11.19
C TRP A 406 -9.81 14.54 12.71
N ASN A 407 -10.34 13.51 13.38
CA ASN A 407 -10.11 13.27 14.79
C ASN A 407 -8.64 12.92 15.07
N GLN A 408 -8.05 11.98 14.32
CA GLN A 408 -6.68 11.52 14.52
C GLN A 408 -5.67 12.64 14.33
N VAL A 409 -5.78 13.39 13.24
CA VAL A 409 -4.87 14.51 12.93
C VAL A 409 -4.96 15.59 14.01
N CYS A 410 -6.19 15.98 14.39
CA CYS A 410 -6.37 17.05 15.37
C CYS A 410 -5.95 16.64 16.78
N ILE A 411 -6.33 15.44 17.23
CA ILE A 411 -5.93 14.94 18.56
C ILE A 411 -4.42 14.70 18.59
N GLY A 412 -3.84 14.09 17.57
CA GLY A 412 -2.39 13.85 17.48
C GLY A 412 -1.59 15.15 17.57
N GLY A 413 -1.95 16.18 16.80
CA GLY A 413 -1.27 17.47 16.83
C GLY A 413 -1.38 18.18 18.18
N LEU A 414 -2.57 18.21 18.79
CA LEU A 414 -2.77 18.83 20.11
C LEU A 414 -2.07 18.04 21.23
N ALA A 415 -2.03 16.71 21.13
CA ALA A 415 -1.33 15.85 22.09
C ALA A 415 0.17 16.13 22.10
N TYR A 416 0.79 16.36 20.94
CA TYR A 416 2.19 16.79 20.87
C TYR A 416 2.41 18.10 21.61
N GLY A 417 1.54 19.09 21.41
CA GLY A 417 1.56 20.33 22.18
C GLY A 417 1.50 20.08 23.69
N ALA A 418 0.58 19.21 24.13
CA ALA A 418 0.37 18.94 25.55
C ALA A 418 1.56 18.22 26.18
N LEU A 419 2.09 17.20 25.50
CA LEU A 419 3.27 16.45 25.94
C LEU A 419 4.54 17.31 25.88
N ALA A 420 4.63 18.28 24.98
CA ALA A 420 5.77 19.19 24.88
C ALA A 420 5.78 20.22 26.02
N ILE A 421 4.66 20.89 26.33
CA ILE A 421 4.71 22.05 27.24
C ILE A 421 4.35 21.76 28.70
N TYR A 422 3.80 20.58 29.01
CA TYR A 422 3.39 20.26 30.38
C TYR A 422 4.59 20.26 31.33
N GLY A 423 4.45 20.97 32.45
CA GLY A 423 5.50 21.14 33.47
C GLY A 423 6.39 22.38 33.27
N ASP A 424 6.35 22.99 32.08
CA ASP A 424 7.28 24.05 31.68
C ASP A 424 6.63 25.44 31.56
N GLY A 425 5.33 25.52 31.81
CA GLY A 425 4.50 26.70 31.60
C GLY A 425 3.83 27.25 32.85
N THR A 426 2.79 28.04 32.63
CA THR A 426 1.92 28.54 33.71
C THR A 426 0.96 27.45 34.19
N THR A 427 0.31 27.69 35.34
CA THR A 427 -0.77 26.81 35.82
C THR A 427 -1.87 26.62 34.78
N GLN A 428 -2.21 27.65 34.00
CA GLN A 428 -3.21 27.57 32.94
C GLN A 428 -2.75 26.64 31.81
N MET A 429 -1.48 26.72 31.40
CA MET A 429 -0.91 25.82 30.39
C MET A 429 -1.01 24.36 30.83
N ASN A 430 -0.66 24.06 32.08
CA ASN A 430 -0.80 22.71 32.62
C ASN A 430 -2.26 22.25 32.72
N GLN A 431 -3.20 23.14 33.06
CA GLN A 431 -4.63 22.83 33.11
C GLN A 431 -5.18 22.46 31.73
N GLU A 432 -4.87 23.26 30.70
CA GLU A 432 -5.34 23.00 29.34
C GLU A 432 -4.62 21.81 28.69
N ALA A 433 -3.32 21.63 28.92
CA ALA A 433 -2.60 20.43 28.47
C ALA A 433 -3.17 19.15 29.13
N LYS A 434 -3.51 19.20 30.42
CA LYS A 434 -4.20 18.08 31.10
C LYS A 434 -5.57 17.80 30.49
N PHE A 435 -6.32 18.84 30.10
CA PHE A 435 -7.58 18.66 29.39
C PHE A 435 -7.38 17.91 28.07
N ILE A 436 -6.39 18.28 27.27
CA ILE A 436 -6.06 17.57 26.03
C ILE A 436 -5.73 16.10 26.32
N LEU A 437 -4.80 15.83 27.24
CA LEU A 437 -4.37 14.46 27.59
C LEU A 437 -5.53 13.58 28.06
N ASN A 438 -6.41 14.11 28.92
CA ASN A 438 -7.56 13.38 29.43
C ASN A 438 -8.62 13.08 28.36
N ASN A 439 -8.68 13.85 27.27
CA ASN A 439 -9.62 13.59 26.18
C ASN A 439 -9.08 12.56 25.18
N ILE A 440 -7.76 12.30 25.12
CA ILE A 440 -7.19 11.34 24.15
C ILE A 440 -7.88 9.97 24.30
N ALA A 441 -7.83 9.37 25.49
CA ALA A 441 -8.35 8.02 25.72
C ALA A 441 -9.88 7.89 25.63
N VAL A 442 -10.59 9.02 25.55
CA VAL A 442 -12.06 9.08 25.46
C VAL A 442 -12.53 9.41 24.04
N LYS A 443 -11.80 10.27 23.32
CA LYS A 443 -12.23 10.84 22.05
C LYS A 443 -11.51 10.26 20.84
N ASN A 444 -10.27 9.83 20.99
CA ASN A 444 -9.53 9.17 19.91
C ASN A 444 -10.10 7.78 19.52
N PRO A 445 -10.63 6.95 20.45
CA PRO A 445 -11.26 5.69 20.09
C PRO A 445 -12.37 5.79 19.03
N ASN A 446 -13.04 6.95 18.91
CA ASN A 446 -14.07 7.19 17.89
C ASN A 446 -13.54 6.97 16.48
N SER A 447 -12.34 7.47 16.16
CA SER A 447 -11.73 7.29 14.85
C SER A 447 -11.05 5.94 14.70
N MET A 448 -10.53 5.37 15.78
CA MET A 448 -9.92 4.04 15.75
C MET A 448 -10.91 2.93 15.36
N ASN A 449 -12.21 3.14 15.55
CA ASN A 449 -13.23 2.20 15.06
C ASN A 449 -13.28 2.10 13.52
N THR A 450 -12.76 3.08 12.77
CA THR A 450 -12.71 3.02 11.29
C THR A 450 -11.87 1.85 10.78
N TYR A 451 -10.91 1.37 11.56
CA TYR A 451 -10.05 0.24 11.20
C TYR A 451 -10.72 -1.12 11.40
N ALA A 452 -11.83 -1.18 12.15
CA ALA A 452 -12.40 -2.43 12.62
C ALA A 452 -12.86 -3.36 11.50
N GLY A 453 -13.17 -2.83 10.31
CA GLY A 453 -13.46 -3.62 9.11
C GLY A 453 -12.23 -4.28 8.45
N GLY A 454 -11.00 -3.99 8.91
CA GLY A 454 -9.75 -4.44 8.28
C GLY A 454 -9.27 -3.56 7.12
N ASN A 455 -10.09 -2.66 6.60
CA ASN A 455 -9.69 -1.60 5.68
C ASN A 455 -10.00 -0.21 6.27
N TYR A 456 -9.49 0.84 5.61
CA TYR A 456 -9.79 2.22 5.98
C TYR A 456 -10.97 2.75 5.19
N GLN A 457 -12.05 3.10 5.88
CA GLN A 457 -13.31 3.41 5.22
C GLN A 457 -13.24 4.65 4.32
N GLU A 458 -12.41 5.66 4.63
CA GLU A 458 -12.23 6.86 3.79
C GLU A 458 -11.27 6.66 2.60
N GLY A 459 -10.66 5.47 2.46
CA GLY A 459 -9.71 5.15 1.39
C GLY A 459 -8.22 5.27 1.78
N PRO A 460 -7.31 4.80 0.92
CA PRO A 460 -5.89 4.63 1.26
C PRO A 460 -5.12 5.95 1.44
N MET A 461 -5.51 7.03 0.77
CA MET A 461 -4.92 8.35 1.01
C MET A 461 -5.18 8.84 2.44
N TYR A 462 -6.44 8.75 2.90
CA TYR A 462 -6.81 9.20 4.24
C TYR A 462 -6.34 8.26 5.33
N TRP A 463 -6.12 6.98 5.00
CA TRP A 463 -5.33 6.09 5.86
C TRP A 463 -3.94 6.68 6.09
N SER A 464 -3.20 7.07 5.04
CA SER A 464 -1.86 7.66 5.19
C SER A 464 -1.89 8.89 6.11
N TYR A 465 -2.83 9.78 5.85
CA TYR A 465 -2.92 11.05 6.56
C TYR A 465 -3.29 10.87 8.05
N GLY A 466 -4.40 10.19 8.34
CA GLY A 466 -4.89 9.97 9.70
C GLY A 466 -3.97 9.05 10.50
N THR A 467 -3.58 7.91 9.92
CA THR A 467 -2.76 6.89 10.59
C THR A 467 -1.35 7.38 10.91
N THR A 468 -0.76 8.27 10.10
CA THR A 468 0.54 8.86 10.45
C THR A 468 0.47 9.66 11.75
N TYR A 469 -0.58 10.48 11.94
CA TYR A 469 -0.79 11.20 13.20
C TYR A 469 -1.16 10.29 14.36
N GLU A 470 -1.90 9.21 14.11
CA GLU A 470 -2.19 8.18 15.11
C GLU A 470 -0.89 7.49 15.58
N VAL A 471 -0.04 7.05 14.66
CA VAL A 471 1.26 6.45 14.99
C VAL A 471 2.16 7.43 15.75
N LEU A 472 2.21 8.70 15.33
CA LEU A 472 2.94 9.74 16.05
C LEU A 472 2.41 9.89 17.49
N LEU A 473 1.09 9.97 17.67
CA LEU A 473 0.43 10.04 18.98
C LEU A 473 0.83 8.85 19.86
N LEU A 474 0.65 7.62 19.37
CA LEU A 474 0.91 6.40 20.12
C LEU A 474 2.39 6.25 20.46
N SER A 475 3.28 6.49 19.49
CA SER A 475 4.73 6.48 19.69
C SER A 475 5.18 7.49 20.74
N ALA A 476 4.63 8.71 20.73
CA ALA A 476 4.90 9.72 21.75
C ALA A 476 4.39 9.30 23.14
N LEU A 477 3.17 8.76 23.22
CA LEU A 477 2.61 8.24 24.47
C LEU A 477 3.44 7.08 25.03
N GLU A 478 3.92 6.15 24.20
CA GLU A 478 4.82 5.08 24.62
C GLU A 478 6.17 5.62 25.10
N GLY A 479 6.74 6.61 24.40
CA GLY A 479 7.99 7.26 24.80
C GLY A 479 7.89 7.90 26.19
N ILE A 480 6.73 8.45 26.54
CA ILE A 480 6.47 9.13 27.81
C ILE A 480 6.01 8.16 28.91
N TYR A 481 5.00 7.33 28.67
CA TYR A 481 4.39 6.48 29.69
C TYR A 481 4.95 5.06 29.74
N GLY A 482 5.71 4.65 28.73
CA GLY A 482 6.28 3.31 28.58
C GLY A 482 5.44 2.41 27.67
N GLN A 483 6.10 1.41 27.06
CA GLN A 483 5.49 0.49 26.08
C GLN A 483 4.42 -0.44 26.67
N ASN A 484 4.40 -0.62 28.00
CA ASN A 484 3.42 -1.47 28.68
C ASN A 484 2.29 -0.65 29.32
N HIS A 485 2.17 0.64 28.99
CA HIS A 485 1.12 1.49 29.53
C HIS A 485 -0.24 1.01 29.00
N GLU A 486 -1.15 0.66 29.92
CA GLU A 486 -2.42 0.02 29.60
C GLU A 486 -3.24 0.82 28.57
N THR A 487 -3.46 2.11 28.80
CA THR A 487 -4.24 2.96 27.90
C THR A 487 -3.64 3.03 26.49
N THR A 488 -2.31 3.10 26.40
CA THR A 488 -1.61 3.18 25.11
C THR A 488 -1.72 1.86 24.35
N ASN A 489 -1.52 0.73 25.05
CA ASN A 489 -1.71 -0.59 24.46
C ASN A 489 -3.14 -0.83 23.99
N ARG A 490 -4.16 -0.36 24.71
CA ARG A 490 -5.55 -0.44 24.22
C ARG A 490 -5.77 0.34 22.93
N LEU A 491 -5.10 1.48 22.74
CA LEU A 491 -5.23 2.21 21.47
C LEU A 491 -4.45 1.49 20.36
N THR A 492 -3.18 1.13 20.61
CA THR A 492 -2.32 0.40 19.67
C THR A 492 -2.92 -0.93 19.22
N TYR A 493 -3.57 -1.69 20.10
CA TYR A 493 -4.21 -2.97 19.78
C TYR A 493 -5.71 -2.85 19.53
N THR A 494 -6.21 -1.66 19.16
CA THR A 494 -7.57 -1.53 18.63
C THR A 494 -7.74 -2.46 17.42
N PRO A 495 -8.82 -3.27 17.36
CA PRO A 495 -9.01 -4.20 16.25
C PRO A 495 -8.87 -3.55 14.88
N GLY A 496 -7.97 -4.09 14.06
CA GLY A 496 -7.74 -3.66 12.69
C GLY A 496 -6.68 -2.57 12.53
N PHE A 497 -6.26 -1.88 13.60
CA PHE A 497 -5.30 -0.78 13.47
C PHE A 497 -3.95 -1.25 12.95
N LEU A 498 -3.27 -2.17 13.64
CA LEU A 498 -1.97 -2.69 13.17
C LEU A 498 -2.12 -3.50 11.89
N GLU A 499 -3.20 -4.28 11.78
CA GLU A 499 -3.52 -5.11 10.62
C GLU A 499 -3.75 -4.26 9.36
N SER A 500 -4.19 -2.99 9.51
CA SER A 500 -4.40 -2.10 8.37
C SER A 500 -3.13 -1.71 7.61
N ALA A 501 -1.94 -1.93 8.18
CA ALA A 501 -0.69 -1.83 7.42
C ALA A 501 -0.61 -2.88 6.31
N GLU A 502 -1.14 -4.08 6.55
CA GLU A 502 -1.24 -5.13 5.53
C GLU A 502 -2.23 -4.72 4.43
N TYR A 503 -3.38 -4.14 4.80
CA TYR A 503 -4.31 -3.54 3.84
C TYR A 503 -3.60 -2.57 2.88
N MET A 504 -2.65 -1.74 3.34
CA MET A 504 -1.91 -0.83 2.48
C MET A 504 -0.99 -1.53 1.46
N GLN A 505 -0.50 -2.73 1.77
CA GLN A 505 0.19 -3.58 0.79
C GLN A 505 -0.80 -4.12 -0.24
N TYR A 506 -1.97 -4.59 0.22
CA TYR A 506 -2.98 -5.20 -0.66
C TYR A 506 -3.72 -4.22 -1.56
N VAL A 507 -3.96 -2.98 -1.10
CA VAL A 507 -4.68 -1.94 -1.87
C VAL A 507 -3.83 -1.36 -3.00
N THR A 508 -2.54 -1.71 -3.02
CA THR A 508 -1.57 -1.34 -4.05
C THR A 508 -1.47 -2.47 -5.08
N GLY A 509 -1.89 -2.19 -6.31
CA GLY A 509 -1.87 -3.16 -7.40
C GLY A 509 -0.48 -3.41 -7.98
N THR A 510 -0.40 -4.32 -8.95
CA THR A 510 0.85 -4.72 -9.62
C THR A 510 1.42 -3.62 -10.52
N SER A 511 0.60 -2.64 -10.89
CA SER A 511 1.02 -1.37 -11.51
C SER A 511 1.67 -0.37 -10.53
N SER A 512 1.79 -0.74 -9.24
CA SER A 512 2.19 0.13 -8.11
C SER A 512 1.27 1.33 -7.87
N LEU A 513 0.04 1.28 -8.41
CA LEU A 513 -1.03 2.24 -8.15
C LEU A 513 -2.00 1.70 -7.09
N TYR A 514 -2.58 2.57 -6.28
CA TYR A 514 -3.68 2.21 -5.42
C TYR A 514 -4.93 1.80 -6.23
N PHE A 515 -5.86 1.07 -5.61
CA PHE A 515 -7.25 1.04 -6.08
C PHE A 515 -7.90 2.45 -6.05
N ASN A 516 -7.39 3.35 -5.22
CA ASN A 516 -7.73 4.77 -5.20
C ASN A 516 -9.24 5.09 -5.16
N TYR A 517 -10.01 4.24 -4.48
CA TYR A 517 -11.43 4.44 -4.24
C TYR A 517 -11.71 5.58 -3.27
N SER A 518 -12.96 6.10 -3.29
CA SER A 518 -13.32 7.32 -2.55
C SER A 518 -12.35 8.46 -2.91
N ASP A 519 -12.26 9.51 -2.09
CA ASP A 519 -11.28 10.56 -2.33
C ASP A 519 -9.84 10.04 -2.12
N CYS A 520 -9.17 9.66 -3.20
CA CYS A 520 -7.79 9.20 -3.17
C CYS A 520 -7.00 9.64 -4.42
N THR A 521 -5.68 9.75 -4.29
CA THR A 521 -4.79 9.80 -5.46
C THR A 521 -4.45 8.40 -5.94
N GLU A 522 -4.07 8.26 -7.20
CA GLU A 522 -3.68 6.97 -7.79
C GLU A 522 -2.35 6.42 -7.26
N LYS A 523 -1.38 7.29 -6.91
CA LYS A 523 0.00 6.88 -6.62
C LYS A 523 0.18 6.36 -5.19
N ARG A 524 0.87 5.22 -5.05
CA ARG A 524 1.42 4.73 -3.78
C ARG A 524 2.53 5.69 -3.28
N VAL A 525 2.38 6.24 -2.08
CA VAL A 525 3.34 7.19 -1.46
C VAL A 525 4.16 6.54 -0.33
N PRO A 526 5.40 6.94 -0.03
CA PRO A 526 6.11 6.47 1.17
C PRO A 526 5.24 6.50 2.44
N LEU A 527 5.20 5.41 3.23
CA LEU A 527 4.49 5.34 4.51
C LEU A 527 5.45 5.07 5.68
N PRO A 528 6.27 6.04 6.10
CA PRO A 528 7.20 5.86 7.23
C PRO A 528 6.54 5.34 8.52
N ALA A 529 5.26 5.65 8.76
CA ALA A 529 4.50 5.17 9.92
C ALA A 529 4.40 3.63 9.99
N THR A 530 4.43 2.95 8.84
CA THR A 530 4.39 1.48 8.79
C THR A 530 5.62 0.83 9.41
N LEU A 531 6.77 1.51 9.47
CA LEU A 531 7.97 1.00 10.15
C LEU A 531 7.70 0.75 11.64
N TRP A 532 7.03 1.70 12.30
CA TRP A 532 6.62 1.54 13.70
C TRP A 532 5.53 0.46 13.83
N MET A 533 4.54 0.44 12.93
CA MET A 533 3.47 -0.57 12.98
C MET A 533 4.01 -1.99 12.80
N ALA A 534 4.97 -2.19 11.89
CA ALA A 534 5.64 -3.48 11.67
C ALA A 534 6.47 -3.91 12.88
N GLY A 535 7.17 -2.97 13.52
CA GLY A 535 7.85 -3.21 14.80
C GLY A 535 6.88 -3.65 15.90
N LYS A 536 5.72 -2.99 16.00
CA LYS A 536 4.68 -3.32 16.99
C LYS A 536 3.97 -4.64 16.73
N ALA A 537 3.70 -4.95 15.47
CA ALA A 537 3.13 -6.22 15.06
C ALA A 537 4.13 -7.38 15.15
N GLY A 538 5.44 -7.09 15.30
CA GLY A 538 6.49 -8.09 15.18
C GLY A 538 6.53 -8.72 13.78
N ASN A 539 6.08 -7.98 12.76
CA ASN A 539 5.90 -8.50 11.40
C ASN A 539 6.56 -7.59 10.34
N PRO A 540 7.87 -7.76 10.06
CA PRO A 540 8.58 -7.00 9.04
C PRO A 540 8.05 -7.23 7.60
N SER A 541 7.29 -8.30 7.34
CA SER A 541 6.73 -8.55 5.99
C SER A 541 5.81 -7.43 5.51
N LEU A 542 5.29 -6.61 6.44
CA LEU A 542 4.48 -5.44 6.16
C LEU A 542 5.22 -4.36 5.34
N LEU A 543 6.56 -4.43 5.29
CA LEU A 543 7.43 -3.40 4.73
C LEU A 543 7.98 -3.74 3.35
N THR A 544 7.50 -4.80 2.69
CA THR A 544 7.99 -5.21 1.37
C THR A 544 7.83 -4.10 0.32
N VAL A 545 6.66 -3.47 0.29
CA VAL A 545 6.38 -2.32 -0.61
C VAL A 545 7.19 -1.09 -0.19
N GLU A 546 7.40 -0.85 1.11
CA GLU A 546 8.25 0.26 1.57
C GLU A 546 9.69 0.08 1.11
N LYS A 547 10.21 -1.15 1.16
CA LYS A 547 11.56 -1.46 0.71
C LYS A 547 11.73 -1.17 -0.78
N GLU A 548 10.74 -1.48 -1.61
CA GLU A 548 10.76 -1.15 -3.04
C GLU A 548 10.75 0.37 -3.26
N LEU A 549 9.89 1.11 -2.58
CA LEU A 549 9.84 2.57 -2.66
C LEU A 549 11.14 3.23 -2.18
N MET A 550 11.78 2.67 -1.15
CA MET A 550 13.09 3.13 -0.66
C MET A 550 14.19 2.92 -1.71
N LYS A 551 14.27 1.72 -2.31
CA LYS A 551 15.24 1.41 -3.36
C LYS A 551 15.08 2.31 -4.59
N ASN A 552 13.84 2.64 -4.94
CA ASN A 552 13.53 3.45 -6.12
C ASN A 552 13.60 4.97 -5.80
N GLY A 553 14.21 5.37 -4.67
CA GLY A 553 14.47 6.75 -4.30
C GLY A 553 13.23 7.56 -3.90
N ARG A 554 12.06 6.94 -3.71
CA ARG A 554 10.81 7.65 -3.38
C ARG A 554 10.82 8.22 -1.96
N TYR A 555 11.58 7.58 -1.06
CA TYR A 555 11.86 8.11 0.27
C TYR A 555 12.97 9.17 0.31
N ALA A 556 13.66 9.41 -0.81
CA ALA A 556 14.76 10.38 -0.94
C ALA A 556 14.43 11.45 -1.99
N SER A 557 13.16 11.86 -2.07
CA SER A 557 12.65 12.88 -2.99
C SER A 557 11.40 13.55 -2.44
N ASP A 558 11.00 14.69 -3.03
CA ASP A 558 9.73 15.37 -2.68
C ASP A 558 8.53 14.73 -3.40
N TYR A 559 8.37 13.41 -3.19
CA TYR A 559 7.43 12.59 -3.95
C TYR A 559 5.96 12.84 -3.60
N SER A 560 5.67 13.25 -2.36
CA SER A 560 4.32 13.54 -1.87
C SER A 560 4.34 14.52 -0.70
N ASP A 561 3.19 15.11 -0.36
CA ASP A 561 3.01 15.97 0.82
C ASP A 561 3.45 15.30 2.14
N ASP A 562 3.42 13.97 2.20
CA ASP A 562 3.82 13.20 3.39
C ASP A 562 5.34 13.15 3.57
N SER A 563 6.11 13.68 2.60
CA SER A 563 7.55 13.90 2.73
C SER A 563 7.89 14.75 3.97
N ARG A 564 6.96 15.58 4.45
CA ARG A 564 7.10 16.36 5.70
C ARG A 564 7.39 15.52 6.94
N PHE A 565 7.13 14.21 6.91
CA PHE A 565 7.38 13.28 8.00
C PHE A 565 8.59 12.37 7.80
N LEU A 566 9.38 12.51 6.72
CA LEU A 566 10.50 11.60 6.42
C LEU A 566 11.48 11.33 7.56
N PRO A 567 11.80 12.27 8.48
CA PRO A 567 12.66 11.95 9.63
C PRO A 567 12.17 10.77 10.48
N ILE A 568 10.87 10.47 10.53
CA ILE A 568 10.37 9.31 11.28
C ILE A 568 10.75 7.98 10.63
N ALA A 569 11.10 7.97 9.34
CA ALA A 569 11.64 6.77 8.70
C ALA A 569 12.97 6.35 9.35
N LEU A 570 13.79 7.31 9.79
CA LEU A 570 15.05 7.05 10.48
C LEU A 570 14.82 6.73 11.96
N VAL A 571 13.87 7.42 12.61
CA VAL A 571 13.51 7.16 14.02
C VAL A 571 12.95 5.76 14.21
N TYR A 572 12.08 5.29 13.32
CA TYR A 572 11.48 3.96 13.42
C TYR A 572 12.29 2.89 12.71
N GLY A 573 12.99 3.25 11.62
CA GLY A 573 13.84 2.33 10.85
C GLY A 573 14.98 1.73 11.65
N LYS A 574 15.48 2.43 12.68
CA LYS A 574 16.56 1.92 13.55
C LYS A 574 16.14 0.70 14.38
N GLU A 575 14.84 0.47 14.56
CA GLU A 575 14.28 -0.60 15.39
C GLU A 575 13.84 -1.83 14.58
N ILE A 576 14.02 -1.82 13.25
CA ILE A 576 13.52 -2.89 12.36
C ILE A 576 14.56 -3.31 11.31
N ASP A 577 14.68 -4.62 11.10
CA ASP A 577 15.51 -5.16 10.03
C ASP A 577 14.75 -5.14 8.70
N MET A 578 15.28 -4.40 7.74
CA MET A 578 14.74 -4.25 6.39
C MET A 578 15.33 -5.26 5.39
N ASN A 579 16.12 -6.23 5.87
CA ASN A 579 16.70 -7.27 5.05
C ASN A 579 15.80 -8.52 5.00
N ASN A 580 15.81 -9.22 3.87
CA ASN A 580 15.10 -10.51 3.69
C ASN A 580 13.58 -10.46 3.95
N LEU A 581 12.91 -9.37 3.55
CA LEU A 581 11.46 -9.26 3.66
C LEU A 581 10.77 -10.20 2.67
N ALA A 582 9.87 -11.05 3.15
CA ALA A 582 9.07 -11.95 2.33
C ALA A 582 7.70 -11.33 2.02
N PRO A 583 7.23 -11.33 0.75
CA PRO A 583 5.87 -10.94 0.41
C PRO A 583 4.82 -11.83 1.12
N PRO A 584 3.63 -11.27 1.46
CA PRO A 584 2.55 -12.07 2.00
C PRO A 584 2.15 -13.21 1.06
N GLN A 585 1.75 -14.36 1.62
CA GLN A 585 1.39 -15.53 0.82
C GLN A 585 -0.05 -15.50 0.32
N SER A 586 -0.94 -14.79 1.02
CA SER A 586 -2.34 -14.69 0.60
C SER A 586 -2.46 -13.87 -0.70
N LYS A 587 -3.29 -14.35 -1.61
CA LYS A 587 -3.59 -13.71 -2.90
C LYS A 587 -4.85 -12.84 -2.85
N MET A 588 -5.52 -12.79 -1.70
CA MET A 588 -6.72 -11.99 -1.47
C MET A 588 -6.67 -11.27 -0.13
N TRP A 589 -7.22 -10.06 -0.11
CA TRP A 589 -7.63 -9.36 1.10
C TRP A 589 -9.09 -8.93 0.99
N ASN A 590 -9.84 -9.04 2.07
CA ASN A 590 -11.20 -8.52 2.17
C ASN A 590 -11.34 -7.60 3.38
N GLY A 591 -11.86 -6.40 3.15
CA GLY A 591 -12.21 -5.44 4.18
C GLY A 591 -13.73 -5.28 4.26
N TYR A 592 -14.25 -5.14 5.47
CA TYR A 592 -15.66 -4.91 5.74
C TYR A 592 -15.92 -3.48 6.29
N GLY A 593 -17.08 -3.22 6.89
CA GLY A 593 -17.52 -1.88 7.30
C GLY A 593 -18.45 -1.18 6.29
N GLU A 594 -18.47 0.15 6.32
CA GLU A 594 -19.31 1.04 5.48
C GLU A 594 -18.86 1.09 4.02
N GLN A 595 -17.58 0.83 3.78
CA GLN A 595 -16.93 0.78 2.47
C GLN A 595 -16.19 -0.56 2.32
N PRO A 596 -16.92 -1.69 2.21
CA PRO A 596 -16.31 -2.99 2.08
C PRO A 596 -15.57 -3.10 0.73
N ILE A 597 -14.45 -3.81 0.74
CA ILE A 597 -13.59 -4.00 -0.44
C ILE A 597 -13.10 -5.44 -0.54
N VAL A 598 -12.78 -5.86 -1.75
CA VAL A 598 -12.06 -7.11 -2.02
C VAL A 598 -10.92 -6.81 -2.98
N LEU A 599 -9.72 -7.21 -2.58
CA LEU A 599 -8.47 -6.93 -3.28
C LEU A 599 -7.86 -8.27 -3.66
N VAL A 600 -7.63 -8.48 -4.94
CA VAL A 600 -7.20 -9.76 -5.51
C VAL A 600 -5.91 -9.56 -6.27
N ARG A 601 -4.97 -10.49 -6.12
CA ARG A 601 -3.76 -10.55 -6.94
C ARG A 601 -3.41 -11.99 -7.33
N THR A 602 -2.58 -12.16 -8.35
CA THR A 602 -2.00 -13.47 -8.69
C THR A 602 -0.52 -13.58 -8.30
N ASP A 603 0.17 -12.44 -8.25
CA ASP A 603 1.58 -12.29 -7.87
C ASP A 603 1.78 -10.89 -7.24
N TRP A 604 2.91 -10.70 -6.54
CA TRP A 604 3.38 -9.41 -6.02
C TRP A 604 4.27 -8.68 -7.02
N GLN A 605 4.94 -9.39 -7.92
CA GLN A 605 5.82 -8.78 -8.92
C GLN A 605 5.03 -8.18 -10.08
N GLY A 606 5.31 -6.91 -10.39
CA GLY A 606 4.54 -6.08 -11.31
C GLY A 606 4.19 -6.67 -12.70
N PRO A 607 5.16 -7.16 -13.50
CA PRO A 607 4.87 -7.63 -14.86
C PRO A 607 4.16 -9.00 -14.92
N ASN A 608 4.33 -9.83 -13.88
CA ASN A 608 3.83 -11.22 -13.86
C ASN A 608 2.45 -11.33 -13.17
N GLY A 609 2.14 -10.39 -12.29
CA GLY A 609 0.92 -10.39 -11.50
C GLY A 609 -0.24 -9.64 -12.15
N LYS A 610 -1.43 -10.19 -12.00
CA LYS A 610 -2.70 -9.49 -12.21
C LYS A 610 -3.18 -8.99 -10.87
N TYR A 611 -3.86 -7.85 -10.89
CA TYR A 611 -4.50 -7.30 -9.70
C TYR A 611 -5.90 -6.78 -10.03
N MET A 612 -6.80 -6.89 -9.07
CA MET A 612 -8.16 -6.38 -9.17
C MET A 612 -8.62 -5.88 -7.80
N GLY A 613 -9.12 -4.65 -7.74
CA GLY A 613 -9.87 -4.13 -6.60
C GLY A 613 -11.36 -4.13 -6.90
N VAL A 614 -12.19 -4.45 -5.90
CA VAL A 614 -13.65 -4.41 -5.98
C VAL A 614 -14.17 -3.63 -4.79
N LYS A 615 -15.07 -2.68 -5.01
CA LYS A 615 -15.65 -1.85 -3.96
C LYS A 615 -17.16 -2.03 -3.82
N GLY A 616 -17.62 -2.11 -2.58
CA GLY A 616 -19.03 -1.91 -2.20
C GLY A 616 -19.24 -0.57 -1.50
N GLY A 617 -20.23 -0.50 -0.61
CA GLY A 617 -20.46 0.60 0.32
C GLY A 617 -21.50 1.62 -0.12
N THR A 618 -21.46 2.79 0.53
CA THR A 618 -22.48 3.85 0.46
C THR A 618 -21.89 5.21 0.07
N PRO A 619 -22.59 6.04 -0.73
CA PRO A 619 -22.17 7.41 -1.00
C PRO A 619 -22.09 8.33 0.23
N THR A 620 -22.82 8.04 1.33
CA THR A 620 -22.94 8.94 2.49
C THR A 620 -21.81 8.87 3.51
N TYR A 621 -20.80 8.03 3.31
CA TYR A 621 -19.64 8.00 4.21
C TYR A 621 -18.70 9.18 3.93
N SER A 622 -17.90 9.58 4.93
CA SER A 622 -16.89 10.62 4.76
C SER A 622 -15.96 10.29 3.59
N HIS A 623 -15.74 11.26 2.69
CA HIS A 623 -14.93 11.10 1.47
C HIS A 623 -15.44 10.10 0.42
N ALA A 624 -16.59 9.47 0.63
CA ALA A 624 -17.15 8.54 -0.34
C ALA A 624 -17.74 9.25 -1.58
N GLN A 625 -17.83 8.47 -2.64
CA GLN A 625 -18.34 8.83 -3.96
C GLN A 625 -19.48 7.88 -4.35
N MET A 626 -20.13 8.09 -5.49
CA MET A 626 -21.13 7.15 -6.03
C MET A 626 -20.46 6.01 -6.80
N ASP A 627 -19.51 5.34 -6.14
CA ASP A 627 -18.57 4.35 -6.69
C ASP A 627 -18.86 2.92 -6.24
N GLY A 628 -20.01 2.66 -5.60
CA GLY A 628 -20.38 1.31 -5.20
C GLY A 628 -20.52 0.36 -6.40
N GLY A 629 -19.87 -0.80 -6.34
CA GLY A 629 -19.76 -1.74 -7.46
C GLY A 629 -18.63 -1.46 -8.45
N SER A 630 -17.75 -0.49 -8.16
CA SER A 630 -16.59 -0.15 -8.98
C SER A 630 -15.46 -1.19 -8.85
N PHE A 631 -14.55 -1.15 -9.82
CA PHE A 631 -13.35 -1.98 -9.84
C PHE A 631 -12.17 -1.25 -10.50
N VAL A 632 -10.95 -1.72 -10.24
CA VAL A 632 -9.77 -1.46 -11.09
C VAL A 632 -9.15 -2.79 -11.51
N TYR A 633 -8.37 -2.78 -12.57
CA TYR A 633 -7.69 -3.98 -13.07
C TYR A 633 -6.29 -3.69 -13.60
N ASP A 634 -5.32 -4.44 -13.09
CA ASP A 634 -3.93 -4.43 -13.56
C ASP A 634 -3.60 -5.77 -14.22
N SER A 635 -2.85 -5.70 -15.32
CA SER A 635 -2.30 -6.87 -16.01
C SER A 635 -1.09 -6.43 -16.83
N GLN A 636 -0.09 -7.32 -16.98
CA GLN A 636 1.12 -7.04 -17.76
C GLN A 636 1.87 -5.78 -17.26
N GLY A 637 1.84 -5.52 -15.94
CA GLY A 637 2.44 -4.33 -15.32
C GLY A 637 1.70 -3.00 -15.52
N LEU A 638 0.51 -3.01 -16.16
CA LEU A 638 -0.24 -1.80 -16.52
C LEU A 638 -1.65 -1.81 -15.93
N ARG A 639 -2.16 -0.62 -15.58
CA ARG A 639 -3.56 -0.39 -15.16
C ARG A 639 -4.44 -0.25 -16.40
N TRP A 640 -5.37 -1.19 -16.62
CA TRP A 640 -6.26 -1.21 -17.78
C TRP A 640 -7.61 -0.57 -17.51
N GLY A 641 -8.22 -0.89 -16.36
CA GLY A 641 -9.41 -0.20 -15.86
C GLY A 641 -9.01 0.65 -14.66
N MET A 642 -9.06 1.98 -14.79
CA MET A 642 -8.61 2.93 -13.75
C MET A 642 -9.78 3.58 -13.00
N ASP A 643 -9.51 4.46 -12.05
CA ASP A 643 -10.49 5.37 -11.47
C ASP A 643 -9.85 6.75 -11.37
N PHE A 644 -10.62 7.82 -11.58
CA PHE A 644 -10.08 9.18 -11.56
C PHE A 644 -9.66 9.62 -10.15
N GLY A 645 -10.26 9.07 -9.09
CA GLY A 645 -10.01 9.46 -7.70
C GLY A 645 -10.55 10.84 -7.35
N LYS A 646 -9.94 11.52 -6.39
CA LYS A 646 -10.47 12.78 -5.82
C LYS A 646 -10.58 13.93 -6.82
N TYR A 647 -11.46 14.89 -6.52
CA TYR A 647 -11.60 16.17 -7.22
C TYR A 647 -10.79 17.29 -6.56
N ASP A 648 -10.69 18.45 -7.23
CA ASP A 648 -10.03 19.64 -6.69
C ASP A 648 -11.00 20.41 -5.77
N TYR A 649 -10.90 20.19 -4.45
CA TYR A 649 -11.80 20.81 -3.49
C TYR A 649 -11.85 22.34 -3.57
N GLU A 650 -10.73 23.02 -3.84
CA GLU A 650 -10.71 24.49 -3.80
C GLU A 650 -11.30 25.09 -5.06
N ALA A 651 -11.00 24.52 -6.24
CA ALA A 651 -11.64 24.91 -7.49
C ALA A 651 -13.16 24.64 -7.45
N VAL A 652 -13.56 23.48 -6.94
CA VAL A 652 -14.97 23.09 -6.85
C VAL A 652 -15.75 23.97 -5.86
N LYS A 653 -15.21 24.26 -4.67
CA LYS A 653 -15.88 25.14 -3.69
C LYS A 653 -16.19 26.52 -4.23
N ALA A 654 -15.35 27.06 -5.13
CA ALA A 654 -15.57 28.36 -5.74
C ALA A 654 -16.63 28.33 -6.85
N GLY A 655 -16.89 27.16 -7.45
CA GLY A 655 -17.78 26.99 -8.59
C GLY A 655 -19.18 26.46 -8.27
N ILE A 656 -19.41 25.88 -7.09
CA ILE A 656 -20.72 25.32 -6.71
C ILE A 656 -21.57 26.30 -5.87
N ASP A 657 -22.86 26.39 -6.20
CA ASP A 657 -23.91 27.13 -5.49
C ASP A 657 -25.01 26.18 -4.96
N PRO A 658 -25.42 26.26 -3.67
CA PRO A 658 -24.88 27.11 -2.62
C PRO A 658 -23.49 26.67 -2.12
N PRO A 659 -22.65 27.61 -1.66
CA PRO A 659 -21.37 27.28 -1.03
C PRO A 659 -21.53 26.25 0.09
N GLY A 660 -20.72 25.18 0.04
CA GLY A 660 -20.73 24.11 1.05
C GLY A 660 -21.56 22.88 0.68
N SER A 661 -22.28 22.87 -0.44
CA SER A 661 -23.00 21.69 -0.94
C SER A 661 -22.09 20.47 -1.18
N THR A 662 -20.78 20.68 -1.35
CA THR A 662 -19.77 19.60 -1.37
C THR A 662 -19.79 18.72 -0.11
N ASN A 663 -20.34 19.19 1.01
CA ASN A 663 -20.52 18.41 2.24
C ASN A 663 -22.00 18.04 2.50
N ASP A 664 -22.89 18.29 1.53
CA ASP A 664 -24.27 17.82 1.58
C ASP A 664 -24.37 16.46 0.86
N PHE A 665 -24.69 15.43 1.63
CA PHE A 665 -24.87 14.05 1.17
C PHE A 665 -26.34 13.69 0.91
N SER A 666 -27.24 14.68 0.90
CA SER A 666 -28.65 14.46 0.56
C SER A 666 -28.81 13.98 -0.89
N GLN A 667 -29.87 13.22 -1.18
CA GLN A 667 -30.10 12.62 -2.51
C GLN A 667 -30.11 13.64 -3.66
N GLY A 668 -30.54 14.88 -3.39
CA GLY A 668 -30.65 15.96 -4.40
C GLY A 668 -29.52 16.98 -4.36
N SER A 669 -28.41 16.67 -3.68
CA SER A 669 -27.26 17.56 -3.56
C SER A 669 -26.54 17.76 -4.90
N SER A 670 -26.07 18.99 -5.17
CA SER A 670 -25.18 19.29 -6.30
C SER A 670 -23.78 18.66 -6.17
N ARG A 671 -23.46 18.06 -5.02
CA ARG A 671 -22.28 17.20 -4.84
C ARG A 671 -22.23 16.08 -5.89
N TRP A 672 -23.39 15.52 -6.25
CA TRP A 672 -23.48 14.39 -7.17
C TRP A 672 -23.30 14.78 -8.64
N ASP A 673 -23.29 16.08 -8.94
CA ASP A 673 -23.02 16.62 -10.27
C ASP A 673 -21.52 16.99 -10.45
N ILE A 674 -20.68 16.71 -9.44
CA ILE A 674 -19.22 16.72 -9.60
C ILE A 674 -18.86 15.45 -10.35
N PHE A 675 -18.25 15.58 -11.53
CA PHE A 675 -18.02 14.45 -12.44
C PHE A 675 -17.31 13.28 -11.77
N ARG A 676 -16.26 13.56 -10.98
CA ARG A 676 -15.45 12.56 -10.25
C ARG A 676 -16.13 11.95 -9.02
N VAL A 677 -17.27 12.49 -8.59
CA VAL A 677 -18.06 11.97 -7.46
C VAL A 677 -19.31 11.22 -7.96
N SER A 678 -19.79 11.55 -9.15
CA SER A 678 -20.94 10.93 -9.81
C SER A 678 -20.68 9.48 -10.22
N ASN A 679 -21.71 8.64 -10.21
CA ASN A 679 -21.65 7.25 -10.71
C ASN A 679 -21.32 7.12 -12.21
N LEU A 680 -21.44 8.19 -12.99
CA LEU A 680 -21.23 8.14 -14.44
C LEU A 680 -19.76 8.00 -14.85
N ASN A 681 -18.81 8.41 -14.01
CA ASN A 681 -17.38 8.29 -14.32
C ASN A 681 -16.79 6.95 -13.86
N HIS A 682 -17.31 6.39 -12.76
CA HIS A 682 -16.76 5.19 -12.14
C HIS A 682 -16.97 3.94 -13.00
N ASN A 683 -16.18 2.90 -12.72
CA ASN A 683 -16.31 1.59 -13.37
C ASN A 683 -17.50 0.80 -12.80
N THR A 684 -18.69 1.41 -12.73
CA THR A 684 -19.92 0.90 -12.12
C THR A 684 -21.08 0.81 -13.13
N LEU A 685 -22.28 0.49 -12.65
CA LEU A 685 -23.53 0.51 -13.41
C LEU A 685 -24.35 1.76 -13.07
N SER A 686 -25.03 2.30 -14.07
CA SER A 686 -26.10 3.29 -13.89
C SER A 686 -27.35 2.84 -14.64
N ILE A 687 -28.53 3.20 -14.12
CA ILE A 687 -29.81 2.83 -14.73
C ILE A 687 -30.68 4.05 -14.96
N LYS A 688 -31.62 3.92 -15.88
CA LYS A 688 -32.77 4.82 -16.01
C LYS A 688 -33.95 4.07 -16.63
N LYS A 689 -35.15 4.61 -16.51
CA LYS A 689 -36.26 4.10 -17.34
C LYS A 689 -35.98 4.50 -18.78
N SER A 690 -36.36 3.66 -19.74
CA SER A 690 -36.17 4.03 -21.17
C SER A 690 -36.98 5.27 -21.58
N SER A 691 -37.91 5.73 -20.73
CA SER A 691 -38.65 7.00 -20.91
C SER A 691 -37.89 8.24 -20.43
N ASP A 692 -36.83 8.07 -19.64
CA ASP A 692 -36.12 9.16 -18.98
C ASP A 692 -34.95 9.66 -19.84
N SER A 693 -34.71 10.97 -19.83
CA SER A 693 -33.57 11.57 -20.53
C SER A 693 -32.25 11.40 -19.78
N GLU A 694 -32.30 11.43 -18.45
CA GLU A 694 -31.13 11.48 -17.57
C GLU A 694 -30.89 10.14 -16.86
N TRP A 695 -29.62 9.83 -16.62
CA TRP A 695 -29.22 8.70 -15.80
C TRP A 695 -29.50 8.98 -14.33
N GLN A 696 -29.94 7.96 -13.59
CA GLN A 696 -30.17 8.12 -12.17
C GLN A 696 -28.82 8.15 -11.43
N HIS A 697 -28.68 9.12 -10.52
CA HIS A 697 -27.66 9.06 -9.48
C HIS A 697 -27.86 7.81 -8.63
N HIS A 698 -26.80 7.26 -8.05
CA HIS A 698 -26.98 6.22 -7.05
C HIS A 698 -27.79 6.74 -5.84
N LYS A 699 -28.43 5.84 -5.09
CA LYS A 699 -29.14 6.19 -3.87
C LYS A 699 -28.12 6.59 -2.81
N ALA A 700 -28.16 7.84 -2.36
CA ALA A 700 -27.17 8.39 -1.43
C ALA A 700 -27.04 7.57 -0.14
N GLY A 701 -28.17 7.14 0.45
CA GLY A 701 -28.18 6.25 1.61
C GLY A 701 -28.36 4.77 1.29
N GLY A 702 -28.12 4.36 0.04
CA GLY A 702 -28.17 2.96 -0.39
C GLY A 702 -26.81 2.28 -0.29
N HIS A 703 -26.79 0.96 -0.19
CA HIS A 703 -25.56 0.19 0.03
C HIS A 703 -25.31 -0.85 -1.07
N ALA A 704 -24.08 -0.89 -1.56
CA ALA A 704 -23.56 -2.02 -2.32
C ALA A 704 -22.89 -3.02 -1.37
N THR A 705 -23.50 -4.17 -1.11
CA THR A 705 -22.96 -5.14 -0.13
C THR A 705 -22.19 -6.27 -0.82
N ILE A 706 -21.09 -6.72 -0.21
CA ILE A 706 -20.36 -7.90 -0.67
C ILE A 706 -21.05 -9.14 -0.13
N GLY A 707 -21.77 -9.86 -1.00
CA GLY A 707 -22.57 -11.02 -0.60
C GLY A 707 -21.90 -12.37 -0.80
N GLN A 708 -20.80 -12.44 -1.54
CA GLN A 708 -20.03 -13.67 -1.71
C GLN A 708 -18.57 -13.37 -2.04
N ILE A 709 -17.66 -14.12 -1.43
CA ILE A 709 -16.23 -14.16 -1.75
C ILE A 709 -15.92 -15.46 -2.49
N TYR A 710 -15.08 -15.39 -3.52
CA TYR A 710 -14.51 -16.53 -4.21
C TYR A 710 -13.00 -16.51 -3.98
N ASP A 711 -12.40 -17.54 -3.39
CA ASP A 711 -10.95 -17.62 -3.20
C ASP A 711 -10.40 -18.99 -3.61
N THR A 712 -10.34 -19.22 -4.92
CA THR A 712 -9.70 -20.40 -5.51
C THR A 712 -8.93 -19.99 -6.77
N PRO A 713 -7.93 -20.76 -7.21
CA PRO A 713 -7.24 -20.48 -8.47
C PRO A 713 -8.21 -20.40 -9.67
N ALA A 714 -9.24 -21.25 -9.70
CA ALA A 714 -10.23 -21.25 -10.77
C ALA A 714 -11.09 -19.98 -10.79
N LYS A 715 -11.34 -19.40 -9.61
CA LYS A 715 -12.19 -18.23 -9.44
C LYS A 715 -11.83 -17.47 -8.17
N ARG A 716 -11.33 -16.24 -8.33
CA ARG A 716 -10.93 -15.35 -7.22
C ARG A 716 -11.51 -13.93 -7.35
N GLY A 717 -12.34 -13.49 -6.40
CA GLY A 717 -12.99 -12.18 -6.42
C GLY A 717 -14.26 -12.14 -5.58
N ALA A 718 -15.25 -11.35 -5.99
CA ALA A 718 -16.45 -11.11 -5.18
C ALA A 718 -17.74 -10.97 -6.00
N ARG A 719 -18.89 -11.19 -5.33
CA ARG A 719 -20.22 -10.78 -5.80
C ARG A 719 -20.75 -9.63 -4.94
N VAL A 720 -21.10 -8.54 -5.59
CA VAL A 720 -21.70 -7.34 -5.02
C VAL A 720 -23.20 -7.31 -5.31
N HIS A 721 -24.00 -7.06 -4.28
CA HIS A 721 -25.43 -6.79 -4.39
C HIS A 721 -25.64 -5.30 -4.55
N LEU A 722 -26.22 -4.87 -5.67
CA LEU A 722 -26.33 -3.45 -6.03
C LEU A 722 -27.74 -2.87 -5.86
N LYS A 723 -28.74 -3.70 -5.51
CA LYS A 723 -30.15 -3.31 -5.54
C LYS A 723 -30.45 -2.13 -4.63
N ASP A 724 -29.97 -2.15 -3.38
CA ASP A 724 -30.24 -1.04 -2.46
C ASP A 724 -29.54 0.26 -2.89
N LEU A 725 -28.40 0.17 -3.58
CA LEU A 725 -27.68 1.34 -4.10
C LEU A 725 -28.29 1.91 -5.39
N ILE A 726 -28.64 1.07 -6.36
CA ILE A 726 -28.94 1.51 -7.73
C ILE A 726 -30.46 1.63 -8.00
N ASP A 727 -31.30 0.86 -7.29
CA ASP A 727 -32.74 0.82 -7.57
C ASP A 727 -33.55 1.88 -6.82
N LEU A 728 -33.26 3.16 -7.09
CA LEU A 728 -33.94 4.30 -6.47
C LEU A 728 -35.46 4.26 -6.58
N ASN A 729 -35.96 3.72 -7.69
CA ASN A 729 -37.37 3.74 -8.06
C ASN A 729 -38.06 2.36 -7.92
N ASN A 730 -37.42 1.39 -7.26
CA ASN A 730 -37.93 0.04 -7.00
C ASN A 730 -38.38 -0.72 -8.27
N ASN A 731 -37.68 -0.54 -9.38
CA ASN A 731 -37.94 -1.14 -10.69
C ASN A 731 -37.23 -2.50 -10.91
N LEU A 732 -36.33 -2.91 -10.01
CA LEU A 732 -35.57 -4.15 -10.12
C LEU A 732 -36.00 -5.17 -9.07
N ASP A 733 -36.09 -6.45 -9.44
CA ASP A 733 -36.23 -7.55 -8.47
C ASP A 733 -34.85 -7.92 -7.91
N ALA A 734 -33.82 -7.92 -8.75
CA ALA A 734 -32.44 -8.15 -8.35
C ALA A 734 -31.46 -7.49 -9.33
N ILE A 735 -30.33 -7.04 -8.80
CA ILE A 735 -29.16 -6.64 -9.58
C ILE A 735 -27.90 -7.04 -8.82
N HIS A 736 -27.07 -7.85 -9.47
CA HIS A 736 -25.86 -8.41 -8.89
C HIS A 736 -24.71 -8.24 -9.86
N ARG A 737 -23.55 -7.82 -9.35
CA ARG A 737 -22.31 -7.72 -10.10
C ARG A 737 -21.31 -8.69 -9.50
N SER A 738 -20.81 -9.63 -10.29
CA SER A 738 -19.69 -10.48 -9.88
C SER A 738 -18.43 -10.05 -10.62
N ILE A 739 -17.34 -9.83 -9.90
CA ILE A 739 -16.07 -9.38 -10.45
C ILE A 739 -14.99 -10.32 -9.93
N TYR A 740 -14.33 -11.07 -10.81
CA TYR A 740 -13.32 -12.05 -10.39
C TYR A 740 -12.33 -12.38 -11.51
N LEU A 741 -11.15 -12.85 -11.09
CA LEU A 741 -10.20 -13.51 -11.97
C LEU A 741 -10.61 -14.97 -12.18
N VAL A 742 -10.56 -15.41 -13.44
CA VAL A 742 -10.80 -16.80 -13.84
C VAL A 742 -9.46 -17.47 -14.13
N ASP A 743 -9.23 -18.63 -13.53
CA ASP A 743 -8.01 -19.44 -13.70
C ASP A 743 -6.71 -18.64 -13.53
N GLU A 744 -6.71 -17.64 -12.64
CA GLU A 744 -5.64 -16.65 -12.46
C GLU A 744 -5.17 -15.93 -13.75
N SER A 745 -6.00 -15.95 -14.81
CA SER A 745 -5.57 -15.61 -16.17
C SER A 745 -6.24 -14.36 -16.75
N TYR A 746 -7.51 -14.11 -16.46
CA TYR A 746 -8.22 -12.96 -17.02
C TYR A 746 -9.34 -12.47 -16.11
N LEU A 747 -9.73 -11.21 -16.29
CA LEU A 747 -10.85 -10.61 -15.56
C LEU A 747 -12.18 -10.96 -16.22
N GLU A 748 -13.15 -11.40 -15.43
CA GLU A 748 -14.54 -11.58 -15.83
C GLU A 748 -15.47 -10.78 -14.91
N ILE A 749 -16.36 -10.01 -15.52
CA ILE A 749 -17.43 -9.27 -14.85
C ILE A 749 -18.76 -9.81 -15.32
N LYS A 750 -19.60 -10.26 -14.39
CA LYS A 750 -20.96 -10.74 -14.66
C LYS A 750 -21.98 -9.85 -13.96
N ASP A 751 -22.73 -9.10 -14.77
CA ASP A 751 -23.82 -8.24 -14.31
C ASP A 751 -25.15 -8.95 -14.59
N PHE A 752 -25.78 -9.48 -13.54
CA PHE A 752 -27.12 -10.06 -13.59
C PHE A 752 -28.16 -9.01 -13.23
N ILE A 753 -29.14 -8.82 -14.11
CA ILE A 753 -30.27 -7.90 -13.95
C ILE A 753 -31.57 -8.71 -14.06
N ASN A 754 -32.45 -8.55 -13.08
CA ASN A 754 -33.82 -9.05 -13.09
C ASN A 754 -34.78 -7.86 -13.07
N ASN A 755 -35.37 -7.56 -14.22
CA ASN A 755 -36.20 -6.39 -14.44
C ASN A 755 -37.68 -6.67 -14.09
N LYS A 756 -38.35 -5.71 -13.42
CA LYS A 756 -39.78 -5.80 -13.09
C LYS A 756 -40.65 -5.37 -14.27
N GLY A 757 -41.51 -4.37 -14.10
CA GLY A 757 -42.62 -4.08 -15.03
C GLY A 757 -42.36 -3.00 -16.07
N GLN A 758 -41.17 -2.39 -16.12
CA GLN A 758 -40.88 -1.28 -17.04
C GLN A 758 -39.57 -1.52 -17.80
N SER A 759 -39.52 -1.11 -19.07
CA SER A 759 -38.28 -1.11 -19.84
C SER A 759 -37.26 -0.18 -19.19
N MET A 760 -36.01 -0.63 -19.07
CA MET A 760 -34.93 0.15 -18.48
C MET A 760 -33.68 0.11 -19.36
N ASP A 761 -32.95 1.21 -19.33
CA ASP A 761 -31.65 1.31 -19.96
C ASP A 761 -30.56 1.14 -18.89
N ILE A 762 -29.49 0.45 -19.27
CA ILE A 762 -28.30 0.19 -18.48
C ILE A 762 -27.14 0.94 -19.12
N TYR A 763 -26.38 1.67 -18.30
CA TYR A 763 -25.10 2.27 -18.64
C TYR A 763 -24.01 1.47 -17.93
N TRP A 764 -23.17 0.79 -18.72
CA TRP A 764 -21.97 0.12 -18.23
C TRP A 764 -20.76 0.91 -18.68
N ASN A 765 -19.82 1.15 -17.78
CA ASN A 765 -18.66 1.98 -18.06
C ASN A 765 -17.35 1.44 -17.46
N MET A 766 -16.25 1.72 -18.16
CA MET A 766 -14.88 1.55 -17.69
C MET A 766 -14.00 2.69 -18.23
N VAL A 767 -13.25 3.37 -17.38
CA VAL A 767 -12.25 4.38 -17.80
C VAL A 767 -10.89 3.73 -18.06
N THR A 768 -10.19 4.19 -19.11
CA THR A 768 -8.85 3.74 -19.48
C THR A 768 -8.01 4.87 -20.10
N THR A 769 -6.68 4.74 -20.00
CA THR A 769 -5.69 5.54 -20.74
C THR A 769 -5.31 4.90 -22.08
N ALA A 770 -5.74 3.67 -22.34
CA ALA A 770 -5.35 2.93 -23.53
C ALA A 770 -5.92 3.53 -24.82
N LEU A 771 -5.19 3.34 -25.92
CA LEU A 771 -5.75 3.52 -27.26
C LEU A 771 -6.80 2.43 -27.52
N VAL A 772 -7.96 2.85 -28.03
CA VAL A 772 -9.11 1.96 -28.25
C VAL A 772 -9.31 1.71 -29.74
N GLU A 773 -9.38 0.44 -30.12
CA GLU A 773 -9.71 -0.02 -31.46
C GLU A 773 -10.96 -0.92 -31.41
N THR A 774 -12.00 -0.58 -32.16
CA THR A 774 -13.20 -1.41 -32.29
C THR A 774 -12.96 -2.56 -33.26
N VAL A 775 -12.93 -3.79 -32.73
CA VAL A 775 -12.69 -5.03 -33.50
C VAL A 775 -14.00 -5.59 -34.05
N SER A 776 -15.09 -5.48 -33.27
CA SER A 776 -16.44 -5.89 -33.67
C SER A 776 -17.50 -5.14 -32.84
N PRO A 777 -18.80 -5.26 -33.14
CA PRO A 777 -19.87 -4.66 -32.32
C PRO A 777 -19.90 -5.10 -30.84
N SER A 778 -19.08 -6.08 -30.44
CA SER A 778 -19.00 -6.61 -29.07
C SER A 778 -17.57 -6.71 -28.52
N LYS A 779 -16.56 -6.27 -29.28
CA LYS A 779 -15.14 -6.46 -28.93
C LYS A 779 -14.30 -5.21 -29.21
N LEU A 780 -13.52 -4.80 -28.21
CA LEU A 780 -12.51 -3.74 -28.28
C LEU A 780 -11.12 -4.34 -28.07
N LYS A 781 -10.13 -3.74 -28.73
CA LYS A 781 -8.71 -3.93 -28.44
C LYS A 781 -8.17 -2.66 -27.79
N LEU A 782 -7.59 -2.81 -26.61
CA LEU A 782 -6.95 -1.75 -25.84
C LEU A 782 -5.44 -1.89 -25.99
N THR A 783 -4.73 -0.79 -26.27
CA THR A 783 -3.26 -0.78 -26.42
C THR A 783 -2.63 0.33 -25.59
N GLN A 784 -1.63 -0.01 -24.78
CA GLN A 784 -0.76 0.95 -24.08
C GLN A 784 0.55 0.28 -23.67
N GLY A 785 1.64 1.05 -23.60
CA GLY A 785 2.95 0.57 -23.14
C GLY A 785 3.47 -0.67 -23.90
N GLY A 786 3.16 -0.78 -25.19
CA GLY A 786 3.49 -1.96 -26.02
C GLY A 786 2.73 -3.25 -25.69
N LYS A 787 1.77 -3.20 -24.78
CA LYS A 787 0.93 -4.35 -24.42
C LYS A 787 -0.49 -4.16 -24.94
N THR A 788 -1.25 -5.25 -25.02
CA THR A 788 -2.65 -5.20 -25.45
C THR A 788 -3.57 -6.03 -24.56
N VAL A 789 -4.84 -5.63 -24.50
CA VAL A 789 -5.94 -6.37 -23.87
C VAL A 789 -7.16 -6.37 -24.81
N GLU A 790 -7.80 -7.53 -24.94
CA GLU A 790 -9.10 -7.65 -25.61
C GLU A 790 -10.23 -7.55 -24.57
N LEU A 791 -11.14 -6.60 -24.76
CA LEU A 791 -12.38 -6.47 -24.01
C LEU A 791 -13.53 -7.01 -24.87
N GLU A 792 -14.29 -7.97 -24.34
CA GLU A 792 -15.43 -8.60 -25.05
C GLU A 792 -16.69 -8.61 -24.18
N ILE A 793 -17.85 -8.33 -24.78
CA ILE A 793 -19.15 -8.26 -24.11
C ILE A 793 -20.11 -9.27 -24.71
N VAL A 794 -20.75 -10.06 -23.85
CA VAL A 794 -21.78 -11.05 -24.24
C VAL A 794 -23.05 -10.84 -23.43
N SER A 795 -24.20 -10.75 -24.11
CA SER A 795 -25.52 -10.78 -23.48
C SER A 795 -26.06 -12.21 -23.45
N SER A 796 -26.57 -12.66 -22.29
CA SER A 796 -27.21 -13.97 -22.16
C SER A 796 -28.63 -14.02 -22.73
N ASN A 797 -29.25 -12.87 -23.01
CA ASN A 797 -30.63 -12.76 -23.47
C ASN A 797 -30.67 -12.16 -24.88
N PRO A 798 -31.12 -12.91 -25.91
CA PRO A 798 -31.17 -12.42 -27.28
C PRO A 798 -32.21 -11.30 -27.50
N LEU A 799 -33.14 -11.08 -26.56
CA LEU A 799 -34.08 -9.96 -26.58
C LEU A 799 -33.44 -8.63 -26.13
N VAL A 800 -32.25 -8.70 -25.52
CA VAL A 800 -31.53 -7.54 -25.01
C VAL A 800 -30.35 -7.24 -25.93
N THR A 801 -30.50 -6.19 -26.73
CA THR A 801 -29.41 -5.64 -27.55
C THR A 801 -28.65 -4.57 -26.78
N PHE A 802 -27.35 -4.47 -27.02
CA PHE A 802 -26.51 -3.41 -26.50
C PHE A 802 -25.75 -2.72 -27.63
N THR A 803 -25.37 -1.47 -27.38
CA THR A 803 -24.53 -0.66 -28.26
C THR A 803 -23.20 -0.43 -27.56
N LEU A 804 -22.12 -0.84 -28.21
CA LEU A 804 -20.75 -0.62 -27.74
C LEU A 804 -20.43 0.88 -27.74
N ALA A 805 -19.78 1.35 -26.68
CA ALA A 805 -19.23 2.68 -26.57
C ALA A 805 -17.70 2.55 -26.48
N ASP A 806 -16.99 3.03 -27.50
CA ASP A 806 -15.54 2.91 -27.64
C ASP A 806 -14.79 4.22 -27.39
N ASN A 807 -15.51 5.35 -27.37
CA ASN A 807 -14.93 6.68 -27.20
C ASN A 807 -15.85 7.66 -26.47
N ARG A 808 -16.30 7.32 -25.25
CA ARG A 808 -17.01 8.31 -24.42
C ARG A 808 -16.03 9.34 -23.89
N SER A 809 -16.43 10.60 -23.99
CA SER A 809 -15.66 11.71 -23.43
C SER A 809 -15.48 11.56 -21.93
N THR A 810 -14.36 12.08 -21.44
CA THR A 810 -14.02 12.22 -20.02
C THR A 810 -13.96 13.68 -19.60
N ASP A 811 -14.41 14.62 -20.45
CA ASP A 811 -14.55 16.03 -20.07
C ASP A 811 -15.80 16.21 -19.19
N PRO A 812 -15.67 16.74 -17.95
CA PRO A 812 -16.80 16.94 -17.05
C PRO A 812 -17.99 17.67 -17.68
N VAL A 813 -17.73 18.63 -18.58
CA VAL A 813 -18.78 19.46 -19.19
C VAL A 813 -19.71 18.71 -20.14
N ASP A 814 -19.32 17.53 -20.61
CA ASP A 814 -20.15 16.71 -21.50
C ASP A 814 -21.25 15.95 -20.72
N TYR A 815 -21.08 15.80 -19.41
CA TYR A 815 -22.07 15.20 -18.51
C TYR A 815 -22.80 16.26 -17.69
N PHE A 816 -22.06 17.26 -17.22
CA PHE A 816 -22.56 18.34 -16.38
C PHE A 816 -22.12 19.69 -16.98
N PRO A 817 -22.95 20.34 -17.83
CA PRO A 817 -22.54 21.54 -18.55
C PRO A 817 -22.06 22.72 -17.67
N SER A 818 -22.43 22.74 -16.38
CA SER A 818 -21.98 23.73 -15.39
C SER A 818 -20.58 23.45 -14.81
N ALA A 819 -20.02 22.26 -15.01
CA ALA A 819 -18.75 21.79 -14.45
C ALA A 819 -17.48 22.40 -15.09
N THR A 820 -17.54 23.67 -15.50
CA THR A 820 -16.41 24.36 -16.16
C THR A 820 -15.23 24.63 -15.21
N TYR A 821 -15.47 24.53 -13.90
CA TYR A 821 -14.47 24.66 -12.84
C TYR A 821 -13.72 23.35 -12.56
N GLU A 822 -14.20 22.21 -13.06
CA GLU A 822 -13.59 20.91 -12.80
C GLU A 822 -12.34 20.68 -13.66
N ARG A 823 -11.38 19.96 -13.10
CA ARG A 823 -10.17 19.55 -13.82
C ARG A 823 -10.54 18.55 -14.93
N LYS A 824 -10.10 18.84 -16.15
CA LYS A 824 -10.21 17.93 -17.31
C LYS A 824 -9.34 16.69 -17.15
N ASN A 825 -9.71 15.63 -17.89
CA ASN A 825 -9.05 14.33 -17.87
C ASN A 825 -8.38 14.02 -19.23
N PRO A 826 -7.26 14.69 -19.58
CA PRO A 826 -6.59 14.46 -20.86
C PRO A 826 -5.95 13.07 -20.91
N GLY A 827 -5.87 12.48 -22.11
CA GLY A 827 -5.25 11.17 -22.32
C GLY A 827 -6.06 9.98 -21.79
N THR A 828 -7.34 10.19 -21.47
CA THR A 828 -8.23 9.14 -20.99
C THR A 828 -9.49 9.07 -21.84
N VAL A 829 -10.11 7.90 -21.89
CA VAL A 829 -11.38 7.63 -22.57
C VAL A 829 -12.21 6.67 -21.73
N MET A 830 -13.53 6.74 -21.89
CA MET A 830 -14.46 5.81 -21.27
C MET A 830 -15.03 4.85 -22.31
N VAL A 831 -14.93 3.55 -22.04
CA VAL A 831 -15.43 2.46 -22.87
C VAL A 831 -16.53 1.69 -22.15
N GLY A 832 -17.38 0.97 -22.88
CA GLY A 832 -18.43 0.18 -22.28
C GLY A 832 -19.58 -0.09 -23.23
N PHE A 833 -20.80 -0.09 -22.70
CA PHE A 833 -21.99 -0.24 -23.53
C PHE A 833 -23.21 0.42 -22.89
N GLU A 834 -24.22 0.65 -23.72
CA GLU A 834 -25.59 0.92 -23.27
C GLU A 834 -26.50 -0.21 -23.76
N ALA A 835 -27.45 -0.64 -22.93
CA ALA A 835 -28.38 -1.71 -23.29
C ALA A 835 -29.78 -1.41 -22.78
N THR A 836 -30.80 -1.81 -23.54
CA THR A 836 -32.20 -1.72 -23.12
C THR A 836 -32.69 -3.10 -22.71
N VAL A 837 -33.11 -3.24 -21.45
CA VAL A 837 -33.69 -4.45 -20.88
C VAL A 837 -35.22 -4.29 -20.89
N PRO A 838 -35.96 -5.08 -21.69
CA PRO A 838 -37.42 -5.01 -21.72
C PRO A 838 -38.04 -5.35 -20.37
N ALA A 839 -39.29 -4.92 -20.16
CA ALA A 839 -40.06 -5.28 -18.98
C ALA A 839 -40.15 -6.81 -18.84
N HIS A 840 -40.02 -7.31 -17.60
CA HIS A 840 -40.09 -8.71 -17.19
C HIS A 840 -38.98 -9.61 -17.75
N GLU A 841 -37.94 -9.04 -18.35
CA GLU A 841 -36.80 -9.79 -18.85
C GLU A 841 -35.65 -9.85 -17.85
N ASN A 842 -34.95 -10.98 -17.88
CA ASN A 842 -33.70 -11.19 -17.13
C ASN A 842 -32.54 -11.22 -18.11
N VAL A 843 -31.40 -10.66 -17.73
CA VAL A 843 -30.19 -10.72 -18.54
C VAL A 843 -28.96 -10.81 -17.67
N THR A 844 -27.96 -11.54 -18.15
CA THR A 844 -26.59 -11.47 -17.65
C THR A 844 -25.70 -10.92 -18.75
N PHE A 845 -25.04 -9.80 -18.49
CA PHE A 845 -23.92 -9.34 -19.31
C PHE A 845 -22.63 -9.94 -18.76
N THR A 846 -21.83 -10.55 -19.63
CA THR A 846 -20.49 -11.02 -19.31
C THR A 846 -19.48 -10.17 -20.05
N VAL A 847 -18.62 -9.46 -19.31
CA VAL A 847 -17.51 -8.68 -19.85
C VAL A 847 -16.20 -9.38 -19.48
N THR A 848 -15.33 -9.64 -20.46
CA THR A 848 -14.01 -10.23 -20.20
C THR A 848 -12.89 -9.34 -20.68
N LEU A 849 -11.82 -9.20 -19.90
CA LEU A 849 -10.57 -8.54 -20.30
C LEU A 849 -9.45 -9.57 -20.31
N LYS A 850 -8.96 -9.94 -21.49
CA LYS A 850 -7.93 -10.96 -21.71
C LYS A 850 -6.68 -10.31 -22.30
N ASP A 851 -5.50 -10.71 -21.82
CA ASP A 851 -4.25 -10.25 -22.41
C ASP A 851 -4.20 -10.67 -23.89
N GLY A 852 -3.90 -9.71 -24.75
CA GLY A 852 -3.67 -9.93 -26.17
C GLY A 852 -2.19 -10.16 -26.47
N ALA A 853 -1.86 -10.27 -27.76
CA ALA A 853 -0.47 -10.29 -28.19
C ALA A 853 0.18 -8.93 -27.92
N GLU A 854 1.44 -8.94 -27.46
CA GLU A 854 2.23 -7.72 -27.35
C GLU A 854 2.36 -7.02 -28.70
N VAL A 855 2.48 -5.70 -28.66
CA VAL A 855 2.84 -4.93 -29.86
C VAL A 855 4.27 -5.32 -30.22
N PRO A 856 4.54 -5.76 -31.46
CA PRO A 856 5.90 -6.06 -31.87
C PRO A 856 6.79 -4.81 -31.79
N PRO A 857 8.07 -4.94 -31.43
CA PRO A 857 9.00 -3.81 -31.47
C PRO A 857 9.12 -3.25 -32.88
N SER A 858 9.38 -1.95 -33.02
CA SER A 858 9.57 -1.36 -34.35
C SER A 858 10.79 -1.94 -35.09
N THR A 859 11.77 -2.46 -34.34
CA THR A 859 12.95 -3.16 -34.86
C THR A 859 13.29 -4.38 -34.01
N ALA A 860 13.60 -5.50 -34.66
CA ALA A 860 14.08 -6.70 -33.97
C ALA A 860 15.56 -6.54 -33.61
N GLU A 861 15.87 -6.62 -32.32
CA GLU A 861 17.23 -6.61 -31.80
C GLU A 861 17.69 -8.05 -31.44
N PRO A 862 18.98 -8.38 -31.58
CA PRO A 862 19.50 -9.70 -31.21
C PRO A 862 19.42 -9.95 -29.69
N VAL A 863 19.62 -11.20 -29.27
CA VAL A 863 19.77 -11.56 -27.84
C VAL A 863 20.90 -10.73 -27.22
N ASN A 864 20.69 -10.30 -25.97
CA ASN A 864 21.49 -9.38 -25.17
C ASN A 864 21.37 -7.90 -25.55
N ASN A 865 20.59 -7.55 -26.57
CA ASN A 865 20.23 -6.17 -26.85
C ASN A 865 18.85 -5.84 -26.26
N ILE A 866 18.74 -4.65 -25.68
CA ILE A 866 17.53 -4.12 -25.05
C ILE A 866 17.13 -2.86 -25.81
N LEU A 867 15.98 -2.88 -26.45
CA LEU A 867 15.37 -1.75 -27.12
C LEU A 867 14.40 -1.06 -26.16
N LEU A 868 14.61 0.24 -25.98
CA LEU A 868 13.66 1.16 -25.38
C LEU A 868 12.99 1.98 -26.47
N GLU A 869 11.66 2.00 -26.49
CA GLU A 869 10.87 2.87 -27.36
C GLU A 869 9.96 3.75 -26.52
N VAL A 870 9.74 4.99 -26.93
CA VAL A 870 8.73 5.83 -26.25
C VAL A 870 7.33 5.17 -26.34
N PRO A 871 6.53 5.20 -25.26
CA PRO A 871 5.22 4.57 -25.22
C PRO A 871 4.17 5.38 -26.00
N ASP A 872 3.25 4.67 -26.66
CA ASP A 872 2.05 5.22 -27.29
C ASP A 872 0.80 4.54 -26.69
N PRO A 873 -0.09 5.28 -26.00
CA PRO A 873 -0.05 6.73 -25.76
C PRO A 873 1.06 7.11 -24.76
N ASN A 874 1.44 8.40 -24.73
CA ASN A 874 2.49 8.87 -23.83
C ASN A 874 2.13 8.65 -22.34
N THR A 875 2.84 7.74 -21.69
CA THR A 875 2.76 7.47 -20.25
C THR A 875 3.94 8.02 -19.45
N GLY A 876 4.90 8.67 -20.12
CA GLY A 876 6.09 9.20 -19.48
C GLY A 876 5.85 10.57 -18.85
N ARG A 877 6.65 10.89 -17.82
CA ARG A 877 6.56 12.17 -17.11
C ARG A 877 7.14 13.30 -17.96
N GLU A 878 6.55 14.48 -17.82
CA GLU A 878 7.05 15.75 -18.32
C GLU A 878 6.69 16.90 -17.37
N ALA A 879 7.55 17.92 -17.28
CA ALA A 879 7.26 19.20 -16.61
C ALA A 879 8.43 20.16 -16.80
N ASN A 880 8.15 21.46 -16.68
CA ASN A 880 9.19 22.51 -16.67
C ASN A 880 10.21 22.34 -15.54
N ALA A 881 9.83 21.70 -14.42
CA ALA A 881 10.68 21.45 -13.25
C ALA A 881 11.03 19.96 -13.07
N LEU A 882 10.82 19.13 -14.11
CA LEU A 882 11.28 17.74 -14.13
C LEU A 882 12.61 17.67 -14.88
N TYR A 883 13.72 17.87 -14.17
CA TYR A 883 15.05 17.96 -14.77
C TYR A 883 15.64 16.59 -15.13
N TYR A 884 15.22 15.53 -14.48
CA TYR A 884 15.59 14.17 -14.83
C TYR A 884 14.45 13.20 -14.56
N ASP A 885 14.53 12.06 -15.22
CA ASP A 885 13.68 10.92 -14.93
C ASP A 885 14.52 9.64 -14.93
N THR A 886 14.08 8.62 -14.22
CA THR A 886 14.81 7.37 -14.03
C THR A 886 13.86 6.20 -14.17
N SER A 887 14.14 5.33 -15.14
CA SER A 887 13.39 4.09 -15.34
C SER A 887 14.13 2.92 -14.73
N GLU A 888 13.36 2.10 -14.04
CA GLU A 888 13.78 0.82 -13.50
C GLU A 888 13.49 -0.28 -14.52
N PHE A 889 14.41 -1.22 -14.68
CA PHE A 889 14.25 -2.37 -15.55
C PHE A 889 14.62 -3.65 -14.83
N HIS A 890 13.86 -4.71 -15.07
CA HIS A 890 14.06 -6.03 -14.45
C HIS A 890 14.33 -7.07 -15.51
N ILE A 891 15.12 -8.08 -15.13
CA ILE A 891 15.36 -9.26 -15.95
C ILE A 891 14.72 -10.44 -15.23
N ASP A 892 13.73 -11.09 -15.85
CA ASP A 892 13.04 -12.21 -15.24
C ASP A 892 13.89 -13.51 -15.24
N ALA A 893 13.36 -14.58 -14.66
CA ALA A 893 14.05 -15.87 -14.58
C ALA A 893 14.19 -16.58 -15.95
N GLN A 894 13.54 -16.06 -16.99
CA GLN A 894 13.61 -16.54 -18.37
C GLN A 894 14.49 -15.64 -19.25
N GLY A 895 15.07 -14.57 -18.68
CA GLY A 895 15.91 -13.61 -19.35
C GLY A 895 15.16 -12.55 -20.13
N ASN A 896 13.84 -12.39 -19.98
CA ASN A 896 13.11 -11.28 -20.60
C ASN A 896 13.35 -10.00 -19.81
N VAL A 897 13.50 -8.88 -20.53
CA VAL A 897 13.67 -7.56 -19.91
C VAL A 897 12.34 -6.83 -19.92
N GLY A 898 11.93 -6.32 -18.76
CA GLY A 898 10.71 -5.54 -18.58
C GLY A 898 10.95 -4.23 -17.84
N ILE A 899 9.99 -3.32 -17.92
CA ILE A 899 9.98 -2.10 -17.10
C ILE A 899 9.44 -2.39 -15.70
N GLY A 900 10.11 -1.83 -14.69
CA GLY A 900 9.72 -1.88 -13.29
C GLY A 900 9.19 -0.53 -12.79
N GLY A 901 8.64 -0.53 -11.57
CA GLY A 901 8.12 0.67 -10.90
C GLY A 901 6.65 0.96 -11.18
N ILE A 902 6.27 2.25 -11.10
CA ILE A 902 4.87 2.71 -11.20
C ILE A 902 4.49 2.93 -12.65
N SER A 903 3.38 2.34 -13.10
CA SER A 903 2.99 2.35 -14.51
C SER A 903 2.76 3.74 -15.11
N THR A 904 2.33 4.71 -14.30
CA THR A 904 2.16 6.11 -14.73
C THR A 904 3.48 6.86 -14.94
N ASP A 905 4.59 6.27 -14.52
CA ASP A 905 5.93 6.81 -14.70
C ASP A 905 6.70 6.03 -15.79
N TYR A 906 6.06 5.07 -16.48
CA TYR A 906 6.70 4.28 -17.52
C TYR A 906 7.03 5.15 -18.72
N ALA A 907 8.31 5.50 -18.79
CA ALA A 907 8.88 6.33 -19.83
C ALA A 907 9.14 5.58 -21.15
N TRP A 908 9.15 4.25 -21.10
CA TRP A 908 9.58 3.36 -22.18
C TRP A 908 8.70 2.13 -22.30
N THR A 909 8.44 1.72 -23.53
CA THR A 909 8.15 0.33 -23.88
C THR A 909 9.48 -0.40 -24.03
N VAL A 910 9.59 -1.56 -23.39
CA VAL A 910 10.85 -2.30 -23.28
C VAL A 910 10.75 -3.63 -24.01
N TYR A 911 11.72 -3.87 -24.88
CA TYR A 911 11.86 -5.13 -25.60
C TYR A 911 13.29 -5.63 -25.46
N GLY A 912 13.47 -6.90 -25.11
CA GLY A 912 14.80 -7.48 -25.02
C GLY A 912 14.78 -8.83 -24.34
N THR A 913 15.76 -9.66 -24.69
CA THR A 913 16.03 -10.92 -23.99
C THR A 913 17.52 -11.08 -23.78
N THR A 914 17.93 -11.77 -22.72
CA THR A 914 19.33 -12.07 -22.44
C THR A 914 19.53 -13.54 -22.10
N ASP A 915 20.68 -14.09 -22.48
CA ASP A 915 21.15 -15.43 -22.11
C ASP A 915 22.27 -15.39 -21.05
N ILE A 916 22.42 -14.26 -20.35
CA ILE A 916 23.41 -14.06 -19.29
C ILE A 916 22.76 -14.40 -17.94
N ASP A 917 22.82 -15.67 -17.55
CA ASP A 917 22.13 -16.17 -16.34
C ASP A 917 22.47 -15.41 -15.05
N SER A 918 23.67 -14.81 -14.96
CA SER A 918 24.11 -14.08 -13.76
C SER A 918 23.29 -12.81 -13.49
N VAL A 919 22.57 -12.28 -14.49
CA VAL A 919 21.73 -11.08 -14.34
C VAL A 919 20.25 -11.38 -14.10
N PHE A 920 19.84 -12.65 -14.09
CA PHE A 920 18.44 -13.01 -13.87
C PHE A 920 17.98 -12.63 -12.46
N GLY A 921 16.78 -12.05 -12.37
CA GLY A 921 16.19 -11.53 -11.14
C GLY A 921 16.86 -10.26 -10.61
N LYS A 922 17.69 -9.57 -11.42
CA LYS A 922 18.37 -8.33 -11.03
C LYS A 922 17.75 -7.11 -11.70
N PRO A 923 17.51 -6.02 -10.96
CA PRO A 923 17.15 -4.75 -11.55
C PRO A 923 18.38 -3.95 -12.00
N PHE A 924 18.15 -2.96 -12.85
CA PHE A 924 19.09 -1.87 -13.16
C PHE A 924 18.29 -0.63 -13.56
N PHE A 925 18.91 0.55 -13.53
CA PHE A 925 18.22 1.83 -13.77
C PHE A 925 18.87 2.62 -14.89
N PHE A 926 18.05 3.28 -15.71
CA PHE A 926 18.48 4.24 -16.72
C PHE A 926 17.97 5.63 -16.38
N ARG A 927 18.86 6.61 -16.36
CA ARG A 927 18.52 8.01 -16.11
C ARG A 927 18.85 8.85 -17.33
N TRP A 928 17.93 9.77 -17.67
CA TRP A 928 18.18 10.86 -18.61
C TRP A 928 17.85 12.19 -17.92
N HIS A 929 18.71 13.18 -18.14
CA HIS A 929 18.67 14.48 -17.48
C HIS A 929 18.65 15.57 -18.56
N GLY A 930 17.62 16.42 -18.54
CA GLY A 930 17.42 17.53 -19.47
C GLY A 930 18.42 18.67 -19.25
N MET A 931 19.14 19.03 -20.31
CA MET A 931 20.14 20.08 -20.31
C MET A 931 19.57 21.30 -21.02
N GLY A 932 19.47 22.44 -20.33
CA GLY A 932 19.11 23.72 -20.95
C GLY A 932 20.30 24.39 -21.62
N THR A 933 21.52 24.06 -21.19
CA THR A 933 22.75 24.53 -21.81
C THR A 933 23.83 23.46 -21.64
N THR A 934 24.52 23.19 -22.73
CA THR A 934 25.57 22.18 -22.84
C THR A 934 26.92 22.83 -23.12
N ASN A 935 27.99 22.31 -22.52
CA ASN A 935 29.34 22.79 -22.81
C ASN A 935 29.81 22.31 -24.19
N THR A 936 29.88 23.24 -25.14
CA THR A 936 30.37 22.97 -26.51
C THR A 936 31.83 23.34 -26.72
N GLY A 937 32.56 23.76 -25.67
CA GLY A 937 33.99 24.01 -25.73
C GLY A 937 34.78 22.70 -25.81
N GLU A 938 35.68 22.58 -26.79
CA GLU A 938 36.53 21.40 -26.92
C GLU A 938 37.36 21.15 -25.65
N GLY A 939 37.39 19.89 -25.19
CA GLY A 939 38.14 19.47 -24.00
C GLY A 939 37.45 18.34 -23.23
N THR A 940 37.93 18.09 -22.01
CA THR A 940 37.42 17.00 -21.13
C THR A 940 35.97 17.22 -20.69
N ASN A 941 35.49 18.47 -20.73
CA ASN A 941 34.12 18.82 -20.33
C ASN A 941 33.18 19.02 -21.54
N TYR A 942 33.61 18.67 -22.77
CA TYR A 942 32.74 18.75 -23.94
C TYR A 942 31.52 17.84 -23.76
N GLY A 943 30.33 18.41 -23.96
CA GLY A 943 29.05 17.74 -23.73
C GLY A 943 28.58 17.73 -22.27
N ALA A 944 29.22 18.45 -21.35
CA ALA A 944 28.78 18.53 -19.94
C ALA A 944 27.54 19.42 -19.76
N LEU A 945 26.68 19.04 -18.81
CA LEU A 945 25.55 19.85 -18.35
C LEU A 945 26.04 21.13 -17.68
N LEU A 946 25.57 22.30 -18.14
CA LEU A 946 25.84 23.61 -17.54
C LEU A 946 24.62 24.20 -16.83
N SER A 947 23.42 23.94 -17.35
CA SER A 947 22.15 24.31 -16.72
C SER A 947 21.11 23.22 -16.94
N GLU A 948 20.22 23.04 -15.98
CA GLU A 948 19.13 22.07 -16.03
C GLU A 948 17.94 22.64 -16.81
N ALA A 949 17.23 21.77 -17.53
CA ALA A 949 15.98 22.11 -18.19
C ALA A 949 14.95 20.98 -18.03
N GLY A 950 13.68 21.34 -18.08
CA GLY A 950 12.59 20.38 -17.94
C GLY A 950 12.50 19.42 -19.11
N ILE A 951 11.93 18.24 -18.89
CA ILE A 951 11.64 17.25 -19.93
C ILE A 951 10.33 17.61 -20.64
N ASP A 952 10.35 17.62 -21.98
CA ASP A 952 9.16 17.73 -22.85
C ASP A 952 8.87 16.38 -23.52
N ARG A 953 7.59 16.05 -23.66
CA ARG A 953 7.14 14.89 -24.44
C ARG A 953 6.05 15.30 -25.43
N SER A 954 6.10 14.74 -26.63
CA SER A 954 4.99 14.85 -27.57
C SER A 954 3.77 14.04 -27.10
N SER A 955 2.65 14.14 -27.82
CA SER A 955 1.46 13.31 -27.57
C SER A 955 1.72 11.80 -27.72
N THR A 956 2.74 11.43 -28.51
CA THR A 956 3.18 10.05 -28.78
C THR A 956 4.47 9.68 -28.04
N GLY A 957 4.94 10.55 -27.13
CA GLY A 957 5.99 10.24 -26.16
C GLY A 957 7.41 10.66 -26.52
N GLU A 958 7.69 11.14 -27.75
CA GLU A 958 9.05 11.54 -28.17
C GLU A 958 9.63 12.66 -27.28
N LEU A 959 10.91 12.52 -26.89
CA LEU A 959 11.58 13.40 -25.94
C LEU A 959 12.11 14.69 -26.58
N GLY A 960 11.72 15.84 -26.03
CA GLY A 960 12.27 17.17 -26.29
C GLY A 960 12.68 17.85 -24.98
N ILE A 961 13.09 19.12 -25.02
CA ILE A 961 13.48 19.90 -23.84
C ILE A 961 12.51 21.08 -23.65
N ARG A 962 12.16 21.39 -22.39
CA ARG A 962 11.32 22.53 -22.02
C ARG A 962 12.18 23.78 -21.84
N GLY A 963 11.68 24.91 -22.33
CA GLY A 963 12.25 26.24 -22.07
C GLY A 963 12.87 26.92 -23.29
N GLY A 964 13.07 26.16 -24.36
CA GLY A 964 13.49 26.66 -25.67
C GLY A 964 12.35 27.25 -26.51
N PRO A 965 12.68 27.84 -27.67
CA PRO A 965 11.71 28.37 -28.64
C PRO A 965 10.84 27.29 -29.32
N SER A 966 11.22 26.01 -29.27
CA SER A 966 10.45 24.90 -29.81
C SER A 966 10.10 23.88 -28.72
N ASN A 967 9.36 22.83 -29.09
CA ASN A 967 9.16 21.68 -28.21
C ASN A 967 10.20 20.56 -28.51
N GLY A 968 11.15 20.78 -29.44
CA GLY A 968 12.21 19.82 -29.78
C GLY A 968 13.40 19.92 -28.84
N ILE A 969 14.61 19.62 -29.34
CA ILE A 969 15.87 19.91 -28.66
C ILE A 969 16.49 21.13 -29.34
N ASP A 970 16.46 22.30 -28.70
CA ASP A 970 16.95 23.56 -29.24
C ASP A 970 18.48 23.73 -29.14
N PRO A 971 19.10 24.69 -29.85
CA PRO A 971 20.54 24.90 -29.83
C PRO A 971 21.12 25.04 -28.41
N GLY A 972 22.09 24.19 -28.08
CA GLY A 972 22.70 24.13 -26.75
C GLY A 972 21.93 23.29 -25.72
N GLU A 973 20.69 22.88 -26.03
CA GLU A 973 19.93 21.94 -25.22
C GLU A 973 20.28 20.49 -25.56
N GLY A 974 19.92 19.56 -24.67
CA GLY A 974 20.14 18.14 -24.89
C GLY A 974 19.81 17.28 -23.68
N TYR A 975 20.29 16.04 -23.71
CA TYR A 975 20.17 15.07 -22.64
C TYR A 975 21.54 14.54 -22.22
N ARG A 976 21.77 14.47 -20.91
CA ARG A 976 22.81 13.64 -20.30
C ARG A 976 22.18 12.33 -19.86
N VAL A 977 22.81 11.19 -20.16
CA VAL A 977 22.28 9.87 -19.84
C VAL A 977 23.31 8.99 -19.12
N GLY A 978 22.82 8.06 -18.31
CA GLY A 978 23.64 7.02 -17.69
C GLY A 978 22.82 6.00 -16.89
N PHE A 979 23.50 5.14 -16.12
CA PHE A 979 22.89 3.99 -15.47
C PHE A 979 23.28 3.82 -14.00
N ASP A 980 22.40 3.15 -13.27
CA ASP A 980 22.72 2.47 -12.01
C ASP A 980 22.69 0.96 -12.24
N CYS A 981 23.86 0.33 -12.14
CA CYS A 981 24.05 -1.12 -12.29
C CYS A 981 24.49 -1.76 -10.96
N SER A 982 24.26 -1.11 -9.82
CA SER A 982 24.71 -1.58 -8.50
C SER A 982 24.19 -2.98 -8.13
N ASP A 983 23.01 -3.35 -8.63
CA ASP A 983 22.40 -4.68 -8.42
C ASP A 983 22.85 -5.75 -9.45
N LEU A 984 23.49 -5.34 -10.56
CA LEU A 984 24.07 -6.27 -11.52
C LEU A 984 25.41 -6.81 -10.99
N PRO A 985 25.75 -8.09 -11.26
CA PRO A 985 27.05 -8.64 -10.88
C PRO A 985 28.17 -7.96 -11.67
N GLY A 986 29.35 -7.78 -11.07
CA GLY A 986 30.52 -7.22 -11.76
C GLY A 986 31.06 -8.03 -12.95
N SER A 987 30.42 -9.18 -13.27
CA SER A 987 30.66 -9.97 -14.49
C SER A 987 29.71 -9.62 -15.65
N ALA A 988 28.87 -8.60 -15.49
CA ALA A 988 27.92 -8.13 -16.48
C ALA A 988 28.04 -6.61 -16.63
N ASP A 989 28.34 -6.17 -17.85
CA ASP A 989 28.45 -4.75 -18.21
C ASP A 989 27.25 -4.34 -19.07
N LEU A 990 26.93 -3.05 -19.04
CA LEU A 990 25.89 -2.46 -19.87
C LEU A 990 26.50 -1.38 -20.79
N GLN A 991 26.19 -1.46 -22.09
CA GLN A 991 26.72 -0.53 -23.10
C GLN A 991 25.59 0.14 -23.88
N LEU A 992 25.67 1.46 -24.09
CA LEU A 992 24.81 2.17 -25.03
C LEU A 992 25.33 1.96 -26.46
N ILE A 993 24.47 1.44 -27.36
CA ILE A 993 24.88 1.07 -28.73
C ILE A 993 24.10 1.80 -29.83
N LYS A 994 22.86 2.26 -29.59
CA LYS A 994 22.12 3.09 -30.56
C LYS A 994 21.26 4.13 -29.88
N VAL A 995 21.07 5.27 -30.55
CA VAL A 995 20.11 6.33 -30.16
C VAL A 995 19.18 6.61 -31.33
N GLY A 996 17.87 6.58 -31.09
CA GLY A 996 16.84 6.90 -32.08
C GLY A 996 16.53 8.39 -32.10
N ILE A 997 16.54 8.96 -33.31
CA ILE A 997 16.27 10.38 -33.56
C ILE A 997 15.05 10.48 -34.48
N ARG A 998 14.15 11.42 -34.21
CA ARG A 998 13.05 11.83 -35.11
C ARG A 998 13.09 13.32 -35.40
N PHE A 999 12.49 13.70 -36.52
CA PHE A 999 12.29 15.08 -36.96
C PHE A 999 13.57 15.91 -37.21
N ALA A 1000 14.72 15.28 -37.43
CA ALA A 1000 15.94 15.99 -37.82
C ALA A 1000 15.84 16.47 -39.29
N GLY A 1001 15.62 17.78 -39.50
CA GLY A 1001 15.33 18.32 -40.84
C GLY A 1001 16.42 19.23 -41.41
N GLY A 1002 16.69 19.14 -42.71
CA GLY A 1002 17.56 20.10 -43.40
C GLY A 1002 19.00 20.10 -42.87
N GLU A 1003 19.50 21.28 -42.48
CA GLU A 1003 20.87 21.48 -41.95
C GLU A 1003 21.00 21.24 -40.44
N GLU A 1004 19.92 20.80 -39.77
CA GLU A 1004 19.93 20.49 -38.34
C GLU A 1004 20.95 19.40 -38.01
N THR A 1005 21.73 19.61 -36.95
CA THR A 1005 22.77 18.69 -36.47
C THR A 1005 22.75 18.53 -34.96
N GLY A 1006 22.99 17.31 -34.51
CA GLY A 1006 23.25 16.98 -33.11
C GLY A 1006 24.54 16.19 -32.95
N MET A 1007 24.94 16.02 -31.69
CA MET A 1007 26.18 15.34 -31.30
C MET A 1007 25.89 14.33 -30.20
N ILE A 1008 26.52 13.15 -30.28
CA ILE A 1008 26.54 12.15 -29.19
C ILE A 1008 27.98 11.97 -28.73
N VAL A 1009 28.23 12.07 -27.42
CA VAL A 1009 29.57 12.09 -26.82
C VAL A 1009 29.67 11.07 -25.69
N ASN A 1010 30.76 10.30 -25.66
CA ASN A 1010 31.15 9.55 -24.46
C ASN A 1010 31.75 10.52 -23.43
N ARG A 1011 31.13 10.64 -22.26
CA ARG A 1011 31.52 11.62 -21.25
C ARG A 1011 32.74 11.21 -20.43
N ASN A 1012 33.09 9.92 -20.44
CA ASN A 1012 34.34 9.39 -19.87
C ASN A 1012 35.53 9.51 -20.83
N ASP A 1013 35.27 9.65 -22.13
CA ASP A 1013 36.28 9.93 -23.16
C ASP A 1013 35.69 10.80 -24.28
N THR A 1014 35.74 12.13 -24.11
CA THR A 1014 35.11 13.09 -25.04
C THR A 1014 35.75 13.12 -26.43
N SER A 1015 36.87 12.41 -26.62
CA SER A 1015 37.45 12.18 -27.95
C SER A 1015 36.61 11.22 -28.80
N LYS A 1016 35.84 10.34 -28.14
CA LYS A 1016 34.86 9.44 -28.76
C LYS A 1016 33.49 10.12 -28.84
N ARG A 1017 33.20 10.65 -30.03
CA ARG A 1017 31.92 11.33 -30.34
C ARG A 1017 31.53 11.12 -31.79
N ILE A 1018 30.25 11.28 -32.10
CA ILE A 1018 29.71 11.20 -33.46
C ILE A 1018 28.63 12.26 -33.67
N SER A 1019 28.64 12.91 -34.83
CA SER A 1019 27.60 13.85 -35.23
C SER A 1019 26.51 13.17 -36.05
N PHE A 1020 25.27 13.64 -35.92
CA PHE A 1020 24.14 13.23 -36.75
C PHE A 1020 23.36 14.44 -37.25
N GLY A 1021 22.57 14.29 -38.32
CA GLY A 1021 21.76 15.40 -38.82
C GLY A 1021 20.80 15.05 -39.95
N GLY A 1022 20.07 16.08 -40.37
CA GLY A 1022 19.10 16.00 -41.47
C GLY A 1022 19.76 15.78 -42.84
N ASP A 1023 18.92 15.69 -43.87
CA ASP A 1023 19.27 15.36 -45.25
C ASP A 1023 20.22 16.36 -45.95
N LEU A 1024 20.32 17.59 -45.45
CA LEU A 1024 21.21 18.63 -45.97
C LEU A 1024 22.42 18.92 -45.06
N SER A 1025 22.55 18.19 -43.95
CA SER A 1025 23.64 18.40 -42.99
C SER A 1025 24.98 17.81 -43.46
N ALA A 1026 26.08 18.24 -42.83
CA ALA A 1026 27.42 17.70 -43.04
C ALA A 1026 27.87 16.75 -41.90
N ALA A 1027 26.92 16.16 -41.18
CA ALA A 1027 27.18 15.27 -40.05
C ALA A 1027 27.72 13.89 -40.47
N ASP A 1028 28.32 13.16 -39.54
CA ASP A 1028 28.84 11.80 -39.76
C ASP A 1028 27.73 10.81 -40.14
N VAL A 1029 26.55 10.96 -39.52
CA VAL A 1029 25.35 10.16 -39.79
C VAL A 1029 24.23 11.04 -40.33
N ILE A 1030 23.88 10.85 -41.61
CA ILE A 1030 22.76 11.53 -42.27
C ILE A 1030 21.48 10.71 -42.10
N LEU A 1031 20.39 11.36 -41.69
CA LEU A 1031 19.05 10.79 -41.55
C LEU A 1031 18.14 11.31 -42.68
N PRO A 1032 18.02 10.63 -43.84
CA PRO A 1032 17.39 11.20 -45.03
C PRO A 1032 15.90 11.50 -44.88
N SER A 1033 15.20 10.77 -44.02
CA SER A 1033 13.79 11.00 -43.67
C SER A 1033 13.62 11.80 -42.38
N GLY A 1034 14.72 12.34 -41.84
CA GLY A 1034 14.80 12.94 -40.51
C GLY A 1034 14.50 11.99 -39.35
N THR A 1035 14.45 10.69 -39.60
CA THR A 1035 14.20 9.66 -38.59
C THR A 1035 15.13 8.47 -38.80
N GLY A 1036 15.73 7.94 -37.73
CA GLY A 1036 16.55 6.74 -37.77
C GLY A 1036 17.42 6.54 -36.53
N PHE A 1037 18.20 5.47 -36.52
CA PHE A 1037 19.18 5.19 -35.47
C PHE A 1037 20.55 5.79 -35.81
N VAL A 1038 21.19 6.35 -34.79
CA VAL A 1038 22.62 6.66 -34.78
C VAL A 1038 23.32 5.53 -34.04
N ASP A 1039 24.19 4.77 -34.73
CA ASP A 1039 25.00 3.71 -34.13
C ASP A 1039 26.18 4.33 -33.36
N VAL A 1040 26.28 4.00 -32.08
CA VAL A 1040 27.27 4.52 -31.14
C VAL A 1040 28.07 3.42 -30.45
N GLU A 1041 27.98 2.16 -30.90
CA GLU A 1041 28.68 1.04 -30.26
C GLU A 1041 30.20 1.28 -30.22
N ASN A 1042 30.77 1.87 -31.27
CA ASN A 1042 32.20 2.21 -31.36
C ASN A 1042 32.64 3.34 -30.42
N LEU A 1043 31.70 4.06 -29.78
CA LEU A 1043 32.03 5.09 -28.78
C LEU A 1043 32.36 4.49 -27.41
N ASP A 1044 32.11 3.20 -27.20
CA ASP A 1044 32.47 2.48 -25.96
C ASP A 1044 31.90 3.13 -24.70
N ILE A 1045 30.64 3.56 -24.78
CA ILE A 1045 29.88 4.13 -23.66
C ILE A 1045 29.39 2.94 -22.81
N ASN A 1046 30.21 2.53 -21.84
CA ASN A 1046 29.98 1.32 -21.03
C ASN A 1046 30.03 1.62 -19.53
N ILE A 1047 29.37 0.75 -18.75
CA ILE A 1047 29.45 0.72 -17.29
C ILE A 1047 29.45 -0.73 -16.81
N SER A 1048 30.29 -1.05 -15.83
CA SER A 1048 30.35 -2.38 -15.24
C SER A 1048 29.31 -2.59 -14.14
N GLY A 1049 28.85 -3.83 -13.98
CA GLY A 1049 27.98 -4.21 -12.87
C GLY A 1049 28.59 -3.91 -11.50
N GLY A 1050 27.75 -3.54 -10.54
CA GLY A 1050 28.15 -3.06 -9.22
C GLY A 1050 28.55 -1.58 -9.17
N GLN A 1051 28.34 -0.81 -10.25
CA GLN A 1051 28.67 0.62 -10.32
C GLN A 1051 27.44 1.47 -10.69
N THR A 1052 27.52 2.77 -10.39
CA THR A 1052 26.53 3.79 -10.76
C THR A 1052 27.25 4.97 -11.41
N ASP A 1053 26.84 5.36 -12.62
CA ASP A 1053 27.32 6.55 -13.32
C ASP A 1053 26.19 7.14 -14.20
N PHE A 1054 25.72 8.33 -13.83
CA PHE A 1054 24.65 9.04 -14.53
C PHE A 1054 25.16 10.13 -15.50
N ASP A 1055 26.48 10.25 -15.72
CA ASP A 1055 27.12 11.13 -16.72
C ASP A 1055 27.95 10.30 -17.71
N LEU A 1056 27.37 9.24 -18.30
CA LEU A 1056 28.07 8.34 -19.24
C LEU A 1056 28.10 8.89 -20.67
N ALA A 1057 27.01 9.51 -21.11
CA ALA A 1057 26.90 10.09 -22.44
C ALA A 1057 26.07 11.36 -22.47
N SER A 1058 26.28 12.19 -23.48
CA SER A 1058 25.40 13.32 -23.78
C SER A 1058 24.99 13.36 -25.24
N ILE A 1059 23.75 13.81 -25.48
CA ILE A 1059 23.10 13.95 -26.78
C ILE A 1059 22.56 15.37 -26.85
N PHE A 1060 23.08 16.23 -27.71
CA PHE A 1060 22.71 17.66 -27.71
C PHE A 1060 22.76 18.29 -29.09
N ASN A 1061 22.04 19.40 -29.26
CA ASN A 1061 21.96 20.12 -30.53
C ASN A 1061 23.17 21.04 -30.73
N THR A 1062 23.81 20.93 -31.89
CA THR A 1062 24.98 21.74 -32.30
C THR A 1062 24.69 22.71 -33.43
N SER A 1063 23.47 22.72 -33.96
CA SER A 1063 23.04 23.59 -35.05
C SER A 1063 22.35 24.88 -34.55
N ALA A 1064 21.88 25.71 -35.48
CA ALA A 1064 21.20 26.97 -35.18
C ALA A 1064 19.66 26.84 -35.03
N SER A 1065 19.10 25.65 -35.25
CA SER A 1065 17.67 25.35 -35.16
C SER A 1065 17.42 24.09 -34.33
N GLY A 1066 16.27 23.99 -33.65
CA GLY A 1066 15.85 22.80 -32.93
C GLY A 1066 14.45 22.36 -33.27
N SER A 1067 14.33 21.12 -33.72
CA SER A 1067 13.07 20.42 -33.99
C SER A 1067 13.19 18.92 -33.77
N TYR A 1068 14.40 18.35 -33.81
CA TYR A 1068 14.58 16.92 -33.59
C TYR A 1068 14.25 16.52 -32.14
N ARG A 1069 13.89 15.24 -31.99
CA ARG A 1069 13.56 14.59 -30.72
C ARG A 1069 14.24 13.24 -30.61
N VAL A 1070 14.38 12.74 -29.39
CA VAL A 1070 14.85 11.38 -29.10
C VAL A 1070 13.66 10.47 -28.86
N ASP A 1071 13.59 9.32 -29.53
CA ASP A 1071 12.45 8.39 -29.41
C ASP A 1071 12.85 6.98 -28.97
N LYS A 1072 14.14 6.61 -29.10
CA LYS A 1072 14.61 5.25 -28.79
C LYS A 1072 16.01 5.22 -28.21
N PHE A 1073 16.29 4.16 -27.46
CA PHE A 1073 17.64 3.77 -27.06
C PHE A 1073 17.81 2.26 -27.27
N VAL A 1074 19.02 1.83 -27.63
CA VAL A 1074 19.39 0.41 -27.61
C VAL A 1074 20.62 0.22 -26.74
N PHE A 1075 20.50 -0.68 -25.77
CA PHE A 1075 21.59 -1.09 -24.89
C PHE A 1075 21.99 -2.52 -25.17
N LYS A 1076 23.20 -2.89 -24.77
CA LYS A 1076 23.75 -4.23 -24.87
C LYS A 1076 24.25 -4.70 -23.51
N LEU A 1077 23.78 -5.85 -23.07
CA LEU A 1077 24.33 -6.57 -21.93
C LEU A 1077 25.54 -7.38 -22.39
N ILE A 1078 26.65 -7.27 -21.67
CA ILE A 1078 27.92 -7.90 -22.01
C ILE A 1078 28.37 -8.75 -20.84
N SER A 1079 28.63 -10.05 -21.08
CA SER A 1079 29.28 -10.89 -20.07
C SER A 1079 30.79 -10.67 -20.10
N THR A 1080 31.34 -10.21 -18.99
CA THR A 1080 32.80 -9.99 -18.79
C THR A 1080 33.47 -11.12 -17.99
N GLY A 1081 32.69 -12.13 -17.59
CA GLY A 1081 33.23 -13.37 -17.04
C GLY A 1081 34.11 -14.11 -18.05
N ALA A 1082 35.14 -14.81 -17.56
CA ALA A 1082 36.03 -15.60 -18.43
C ALA A 1082 35.20 -16.53 -19.32
N SER A 1083 35.33 -16.36 -20.65
CA SER A 1083 34.75 -17.31 -21.60
C SER A 1083 35.24 -18.71 -21.23
N PRO A 1084 34.37 -19.73 -21.12
CA PRO A 1084 34.81 -21.09 -20.86
C PRO A 1084 35.67 -21.68 -22.00
N LEU A 1085 35.90 -20.93 -23.09
CA LEU A 1085 36.86 -21.24 -24.14
C LEU A 1085 38.28 -20.69 -23.90
N SER A 1086 38.50 -19.84 -22.89
CA SER A 1086 39.79 -19.17 -22.64
C SER A 1086 40.55 -19.70 -21.42
N GLU A 1087 40.25 -20.89 -20.92
CA GLU A 1087 41.14 -21.55 -19.96
C GLU A 1087 42.45 -22.00 -20.64
N GLY A 1088 43.49 -21.19 -20.44
CA GLY A 1088 44.88 -21.65 -20.42
C GLY A 1088 45.73 -21.17 -21.59
N SER A 1089 46.60 -20.21 -21.30
CA SER A 1089 47.81 -19.85 -22.06
C SER A 1089 48.87 -20.97 -22.07
N GLY A 1090 48.46 -22.20 -22.40
CA GLY A 1090 49.32 -23.32 -22.69
C GLY A 1090 49.17 -23.69 -24.15
N THR A 1091 50.23 -23.53 -24.94
CA THR A 1091 50.36 -24.09 -26.29
C THR A 1091 50.38 -25.62 -26.25
N SER A 1092 49.27 -26.25 -25.89
CA SER A 1092 49.01 -27.64 -26.24
C SER A 1092 48.47 -27.63 -27.66
N ALA A 1093 49.37 -27.87 -28.62
CA ALA A 1093 49.00 -28.17 -29.99
C ALA A 1093 47.81 -29.13 -30.02
N PHE A 1094 46.80 -28.82 -30.84
CA PHE A 1094 45.68 -29.72 -31.13
C PHE A 1094 46.25 -31.09 -31.54
N LYS A 1095 46.28 -32.04 -30.61
CA LYS A 1095 46.48 -33.45 -30.96
C LYS A 1095 45.16 -33.97 -31.46
N THR A 1096 44.96 -33.93 -32.77
CA THR A 1096 43.98 -34.78 -33.45
C THR A 1096 44.37 -36.23 -33.19
N THR A 1097 43.79 -36.82 -32.15
CA THR A 1097 43.72 -38.26 -31.99
C THR A 1097 42.33 -38.67 -32.43
N GLU A 1098 42.27 -39.54 -33.44
CA GLU A 1098 41.06 -40.09 -34.03
C GLU A 1098 40.19 -40.74 -32.94
N SER A 1099 39.25 -39.96 -32.40
CA SER A 1099 38.12 -40.43 -31.62
C SER A 1099 36.87 -39.98 -32.35
N ASP A 1100 36.25 -40.93 -33.05
CA ASP A 1100 35.09 -40.70 -33.93
C ASP A 1100 33.81 -40.58 -33.13
N VAL A 1101 33.68 -39.58 -32.23
CA VAL A 1101 32.37 -39.31 -31.62
C VAL A 1101 31.41 -38.86 -32.72
N ILE A 1102 30.45 -39.70 -33.11
CA ILE A 1102 29.48 -39.40 -34.17
C ILE A 1102 28.26 -38.74 -33.54
N VAL A 1103 27.83 -37.59 -34.07
CA VAL A 1103 26.59 -36.93 -33.66
C VAL A 1103 25.48 -37.27 -34.65
N TYR A 1104 24.39 -37.89 -34.19
CA TYR A 1104 23.25 -38.25 -35.03
C TYR A 1104 21.90 -38.14 -34.30
N PRO A 1105 20.84 -37.57 -34.90
CA PRO A 1105 20.82 -36.89 -36.19
C PRO A 1105 21.44 -35.48 -36.10
N ASN A 1106 22.11 -35.05 -37.16
CA ASN A 1106 22.67 -33.71 -37.27
C ASN A 1106 22.54 -33.24 -38.74
N PRO A 1107 21.57 -32.36 -39.09
CA PRO A 1107 20.78 -31.54 -38.18
C PRO A 1107 19.76 -32.30 -37.30
N SER A 1108 19.46 -31.76 -36.12
CA SER A 1108 18.57 -32.32 -35.10
C SER A 1108 17.22 -31.61 -35.03
N ALA A 1109 16.14 -32.38 -34.81
CA ALA A 1109 14.78 -31.87 -34.59
C ALA A 1109 14.40 -31.76 -33.09
N GLY A 1110 15.34 -31.94 -32.16
CA GLY A 1110 15.08 -31.80 -30.72
C GLY A 1110 15.86 -32.76 -29.83
N HIS A 1111 16.68 -33.65 -30.38
CA HIS A 1111 17.63 -34.48 -29.64
C HIS A 1111 18.78 -34.93 -30.55
N ILE A 1112 19.96 -35.13 -29.98
CA ILE A 1112 21.10 -35.76 -30.66
C ILE A 1112 21.58 -36.96 -29.86
N THR A 1113 22.10 -37.96 -30.56
CA THR A 1113 22.81 -39.09 -29.95
C THR A 1113 24.29 -38.98 -30.30
N LEU A 1114 25.14 -39.02 -29.29
CA LEU A 1114 26.58 -39.12 -29.45
C LEU A 1114 26.95 -40.62 -29.41
N HIS A 1115 27.49 -41.15 -30.51
CA HIS A 1115 27.95 -42.53 -30.64
C HIS A 1115 29.49 -42.60 -30.56
N HIS A 1116 30.01 -43.80 -30.28
CA HIS A 1116 31.44 -44.13 -30.24
C HIS A 1116 32.26 -43.29 -29.24
N ILE A 1117 31.65 -42.99 -28.08
CA ILE A 1117 32.42 -42.51 -26.93
C ILE A 1117 33.34 -43.67 -26.53
N ARG A 1118 34.65 -43.41 -26.46
CA ARG A 1118 35.74 -44.40 -26.41
C ARG A 1118 35.41 -45.69 -25.65
N GLU A 1119 35.67 -46.83 -26.28
CA GLU A 1119 35.45 -48.16 -25.68
C GLU A 1119 36.25 -48.31 -24.37
N GLY A 1120 35.55 -48.57 -23.26
CA GLY A 1120 36.11 -48.64 -21.91
C GLY A 1120 35.98 -47.38 -21.05
N ALA A 1121 35.46 -46.26 -21.56
CA ALA A 1121 35.11 -45.09 -20.74
C ALA A 1121 33.96 -45.41 -19.77
N LYS A 1122 34.06 -44.96 -18.52
CA LYS A 1122 33.03 -45.17 -17.48
C LYS A 1122 32.13 -43.96 -17.31
N GLN A 1123 32.62 -42.77 -17.63
CA GLN A 1123 31.87 -41.52 -17.69
C GLN A 1123 32.29 -40.70 -18.94
N ALA A 1124 31.56 -39.62 -19.20
CA ALA A 1124 31.95 -38.56 -20.12
C ALA A 1124 31.34 -37.25 -19.68
N ARG A 1125 32.14 -36.19 -19.63
CA ARG A 1125 31.68 -34.81 -19.43
C ARG A 1125 31.32 -34.21 -20.77
N VAL A 1126 30.06 -33.82 -20.95
CA VAL A 1126 29.57 -33.18 -22.16
C VAL A 1126 29.33 -31.72 -21.86
N LYS A 1127 29.98 -30.86 -22.65
CA LYS A 1127 29.68 -29.44 -22.73
C LYS A 1127 29.02 -29.09 -24.06
N LEU A 1128 28.01 -28.24 -24.05
CA LEU A 1128 27.41 -27.69 -25.26
C LEU A 1128 27.66 -26.18 -25.29
N PHE A 1129 28.08 -25.64 -26.42
CA PHE A 1129 28.38 -24.23 -26.59
C PHE A 1129 27.59 -23.62 -27.74
N THR A 1130 27.18 -22.37 -27.61
CA THR A 1130 26.74 -21.53 -28.75
C THR A 1130 27.91 -21.25 -29.69
N ASN A 1131 27.63 -20.73 -30.89
CA ASN A 1131 28.68 -20.25 -31.80
C ASN A 1131 29.44 -19.02 -31.25
N SER A 1132 28.92 -18.34 -30.22
CA SER A 1132 29.60 -17.26 -29.48
C SER A 1132 30.47 -17.77 -28.31
N GLY A 1133 30.45 -19.07 -28.02
CA GLY A 1133 31.25 -19.69 -26.96
C GLY A 1133 30.58 -19.77 -25.59
N THR A 1134 29.31 -19.39 -25.47
CA THR A 1134 28.50 -19.55 -24.24
C THR A 1134 28.21 -21.02 -23.98
N CYS A 1135 28.48 -21.53 -22.78
CA CYS A 1135 28.22 -22.92 -22.43
C CYS A 1135 26.75 -23.13 -21.99
N LEU A 1136 25.95 -23.80 -22.82
CA LEU A 1136 24.53 -24.09 -22.59
C LEU A 1136 24.27 -25.35 -21.76
N LEU A 1137 25.26 -26.23 -21.66
CA LEU A 1137 25.16 -27.49 -20.94
C LEU A 1137 26.56 -27.86 -20.47
N ASP A 1138 26.71 -28.29 -19.22
CA ASP A 1138 27.93 -28.91 -18.71
C ASP A 1138 27.55 -30.04 -17.75
N LYS A 1139 27.60 -31.28 -18.22
CA LYS A 1139 27.09 -32.42 -17.46
C LYS A 1139 27.95 -33.66 -17.65
N THR A 1140 28.21 -34.37 -16.56
CA THR A 1140 28.89 -35.68 -16.58
C THR A 1140 27.85 -36.80 -16.63
N TYR A 1141 28.07 -37.75 -17.54
CA TYR A 1141 27.21 -38.90 -17.75
C TYR A 1141 28.00 -40.17 -17.48
N ASN A 1142 27.40 -41.14 -16.78
CA ASN A 1142 28.01 -42.43 -16.47
C ASN A 1142 27.47 -43.50 -17.43
N PHE A 1143 28.33 -44.38 -17.95
CA PHE A 1143 27.95 -45.48 -18.84
C PHE A 1143 27.76 -46.79 -18.07
N SER A 1144 26.70 -47.54 -18.40
CA SER A 1144 26.52 -48.94 -17.98
C SER A 1144 27.26 -49.89 -18.94
N SER A 1145 27.74 -51.04 -18.43
CA SER A 1145 28.67 -51.92 -19.16
C SER A 1145 28.16 -52.27 -20.57
N GLY A 1146 28.90 -51.84 -21.60
CA GLY A 1146 28.66 -52.20 -23.00
C GLY A 1146 27.82 -51.24 -23.84
N SER A 1147 27.33 -50.12 -23.29
CA SER A 1147 26.67 -49.07 -24.10
C SER A 1147 27.54 -47.81 -24.18
N HIS A 1148 27.84 -47.35 -25.40
CA HIS A 1148 28.74 -46.23 -25.71
C HIS A 1148 28.04 -45.12 -26.51
N THR A 1149 26.74 -45.00 -26.27
CA THR A 1149 25.86 -44.00 -26.88
C THR A 1149 25.17 -43.18 -25.80
N MET A 1150 25.06 -41.87 -26.00
CA MET A 1150 24.29 -41.00 -25.10
C MET A 1150 23.37 -40.09 -25.89
N THR A 1151 22.14 -39.92 -25.43
CA THR A 1151 21.17 -39.00 -26.04
C THR A 1151 21.10 -37.71 -25.23
N LEU A 1152 21.25 -36.59 -25.91
CA LEU A 1152 21.10 -35.24 -25.39
C LEU A 1152 19.80 -34.65 -25.93
N SER A 1153 18.90 -34.25 -25.03
CA SER A 1153 17.71 -33.47 -25.41
C SER A 1153 18.13 -32.06 -25.78
N LEU A 1154 17.63 -31.57 -26.92
CA LEU A 1154 17.77 -30.19 -27.40
C LEU A 1154 16.40 -29.49 -27.49
N GLN A 1155 15.36 -29.99 -26.80
CA GLN A 1155 14.02 -29.43 -26.89
C GLN A 1155 13.91 -28.01 -26.31
N HIS A 1156 14.76 -27.67 -25.35
CA HIS A 1156 14.80 -26.34 -24.71
C HIS A 1156 15.81 -25.38 -25.37
N ILE A 1157 16.46 -25.81 -26.46
CA ILE A 1157 17.49 -25.03 -27.16
C ILE A 1157 16.90 -24.55 -28.49
N LYS A 1158 17.06 -23.25 -28.76
CA LYS A 1158 16.57 -22.59 -30.00
C LYS A 1158 17.23 -23.20 -31.26
N PRO A 1159 16.62 -23.09 -32.45
CA PRO A 1159 17.28 -23.42 -33.71
C PRO A 1159 18.59 -22.64 -33.90
N GLY A 1160 19.65 -23.30 -34.35
CA GLY A 1160 20.98 -22.69 -34.46
C GLY A 1160 22.15 -23.65 -34.63
N ILE A 1161 23.36 -23.10 -34.72
CA ILE A 1161 24.63 -23.84 -34.76
C ILE A 1161 25.27 -23.82 -33.38
N TYR A 1162 25.67 -24.99 -32.90
CA TYR A 1162 26.30 -25.20 -31.60
C TYR A 1162 27.56 -26.07 -31.72
N LEU A 1163 28.41 -26.04 -30.71
CA LEU A 1163 29.57 -26.93 -30.55
C LEU A 1163 29.34 -27.83 -29.35
N VAL A 1164 29.32 -29.14 -29.53
CA VAL A 1164 29.35 -30.10 -28.42
C VAL A 1164 30.78 -30.55 -28.19
N GLN A 1165 31.27 -30.42 -26.97
CA GLN A 1165 32.55 -30.93 -26.51
C GLN A 1165 32.30 -32.12 -25.58
N VAL A 1166 32.96 -33.23 -25.83
CA VAL A 1166 32.88 -34.45 -25.02
C VAL A 1166 34.26 -34.75 -24.49
N THR A 1167 34.39 -34.81 -23.17
CA THR A 1167 35.62 -35.18 -22.48
C THR A 1167 35.42 -36.53 -21.80
N ASP A 1168 36.16 -37.55 -22.24
CA ASP A 1168 36.15 -38.87 -21.61
C ASP A 1168 37.05 -38.92 -20.36
N ASP A 1169 36.96 -40.00 -19.58
CA ASP A 1169 37.69 -40.21 -18.31
C ASP A 1169 39.18 -40.34 -18.49
N PHE A 1170 39.61 -40.58 -19.73
CA PHE A 1170 41.01 -40.66 -20.10
C PHE A 1170 41.56 -39.27 -20.45
N GLY A 1171 40.75 -38.22 -20.35
CA GLY A 1171 41.11 -36.84 -20.66
C GLY A 1171 41.09 -36.51 -22.15
N THR A 1172 40.52 -37.40 -22.99
CA THR A 1172 40.39 -37.16 -24.43
C THR A 1172 39.25 -36.20 -24.66
N VAL A 1173 39.50 -35.10 -25.38
CA VAL A 1173 38.50 -34.08 -25.70
C VAL A 1173 38.15 -34.16 -27.19
N THR A 1174 36.87 -34.39 -27.49
CA THR A 1174 36.32 -34.38 -28.85
C THR A 1174 35.30 -33.27 -29.00
N THR A 1175 35.48 -32.37 -29.97
CA THR A 1175 34.50 -31.31 -30.27
C THR A 1175 33.84 -31.56 -31.61
N LYS A 1176 32.51 -31.45 -31.68
CA LYS A 1176 31.71 -31.58 -32.91
C LYS A 1176 30.74 -30.41 -33.06
N LYS A 1177 30.54 -29.97 -34.30
CA LYS A 1177 29.49 -29.01 -34.65
C LYS A 1177 28.15 -29.74 -34.72
N ILE A 1178 27.12 -29.14 -34.13
CA ILE A 1178 25.74 -29.61 -34.21
C ILE A 1178 24.84 -28.49 -34.76
N ILE A 1179 23.81 -28.87 -35.49
CA ILE A 1179 22.82 -27.97 -36.09
C ILE A 1179 21.46 -28.37 -35.50
N ARG A 1180 20.79 -27.46 -34.80
CA ARG A 1180 19.40 -27.61 -34.34
C ARG A 1180 18.50 -26.91 -35.34
N ASN A 1181 17.58 -27.66 -35.96
CA ASN A 1181 16.57 -27.11 -36.86
C ASN A 1181 15.45 -26.42 -36.11
#